data_AF-A0A345QKL5-F1
#
_entry.id   AF-A0A345QKL5-F1
#
_cell.length_a   1.000
_cell.length_b   1.000
_cell.length_c   1.000
_cell.angle_alpha   90.00
_cell.angle_beta   90.00
_cell.angle_gamma   90.00
#
_symmetry.space_group_name_H-M   'P 1'
#
loop_
_entity.id
_entity.type
_entity.pdbx_description
1 polymer ?
#
loop_
_entity_poly.entity_id
_entity_poly.type
_entity_poly.pdbx_seq_one_letter_code
_entity_poly.pdbx_strand_id
1 'polypeptide(L)'
;MDRNDIKTLSSETGVQFFKDTLLARFGPRNYFVANCTGLNRFPDKSEGNFERTLSANVFVTQRLLILSRALGCPSFHLSTGDLDRKAVTSNENELLEELYASLDWHEALIDGASRGLSRANQRELNKSDHYSVSKMLMEKICHKFDGASFVRISNFFGVNIRRRGLIPRLIDARLRGSQISALNEKRNWSHEEELGPFLTSLCLGQMYSKNRCYWGYGSYDKTAEEIFEQVCLYLPTCYGTVNFAPGSIANTANIPRLWDQTEIMRGTEDKFDTQMRKVVRSARQLSNFTGQDCLIDGSELKKARYEGTAGGSIASKIRTPIRTMIKQASRGGYEGAGLAKIGAEINFYEALGEDRLNSLKELYPKVISSKISASEASLELAYIGKGKSISDIWNEQGRVLSSQTMSVVRCLFDRSYLKRLRCVELNEGYRLLDALYFDRAIDRLMNLGKLTSQFCLDPTFAKLIRNLSEGSDLIISGEPVENPIKLLRKIRCSEQLTSELSPRTVGPCGHGDLTILNMIYDDSQDRVLLIDPRGHVGEWDAAYDVGKLLFSLGGFAQIMCGRLQFQWDDDGSLHLEQPDRSLMKLREEVLELVSSHSSFSQIRLLERSAFLKRCLLSEATHFLADAGYRFFQGLDTTRTASVIARGAICLQELVKLLEEDSNESI
;
A
#
# COMPACT_ATOMS: atom_id res chain seq x y z
N MET A 1 -9.33 -36.64 3.05
CA MET A 1 -9.74 -37.20 1.75
C MET A 1 -9.32 -36.25 0.65
N ASP A 2 -8.72 -36.77 -0.41
CA ASP A 2 -8.49 -36.03 -1.65
C ASP A 2 -9.64 -36.25 -2.66
N ARG A 3 -9.51 -35.73 -3.89
CA ARG A 3 -10.54 -35.88 -4.93
C ARG A 3 -10.71 -37.31 -5.44
N ASN A 4 -9.67 -38.14 -5.36
CA ASN A 4 -9.72 -39.52 -5.81
C ASN A 4 -10.47 -40.37 -4.79
N ASP A 5 -10.29 -40.12 -3.49
CA ASP A 5 -11.06 -40.76 -2.42
C ASP A 5 -12.58 -40.53 -2.56
N ILE A 6 -12.98 -39.34 -3.01
CA ILE A 6 -14.40 -38.98 -3.21
C ILE A 6 -15.03 -39.76 -4.38
N LYS A 7 -14.24 -40.13 -5.39
CA LYS A 7 -14.72 -40.96 -6.50
C LYS A 7 -15.02 -42.38 -6.03
N THR A 8 -14.20 -42.92 -5.14
CA THR A 8 -14.39 -44.27 -4.57
C THR A 8 -15.64 -44.36 -3.70
N LEU A 9 -16.14 -43.26 -3.14
CA LEU A 9 -17.41 -43.22 -2.40
C LEU A 9 -18.67 -43.26 -3.31
N SER A 10 -18.53 -43.60 -4.59
CA SER A 10 -19.65 -43.66 -5.54
C SER A 10 -20.44 -44.98 -5.51
N SER A 11 -20.26 -45.84 -4.52
CA SER A 11 -21.09 -47.04 -4.35
C SER A 11 -21.14 -47.41 -2.87
N GLU A 12 -22.16 -48.17 -2.46
CA GLU A 12 -22.22 -48.73 -1.10
C GLU A 12 -20.96 -49.54 -0.78
N THR A 13 -20.48 -50.33 -1.75
CA THR A 13 -19.22 -51.08 -1.65
C THR A 13 -18.03 -50.16 -1.43
N GLY A 14 -18.02 -48.98 -2.06
CA GLY A 14 -17.00 -47.96 -1.91
C GLY A 14 -17.02 -47.25 -0.55
N VAL A 15 -18.21 -46.96 -0.02
CA VAL A 15 -18.39 -46.44 1.34
C VAL A 15 -17.91 -47.46 2.37
N GLN A 16 -18.28 -48.73 2.20
CA GLN A 16 -17.88 -49.82 3.09
C GLN A 16 -16.36 -50.05 3.04
N PHE A 17 -15.77 -50.10 1.84
CA PHE A 17 -14.32 -50.18 1.65
C PHE A 17 -13.57 -49.02 2.34
N PHE A 18 -14.09 -47.80 2.22
CA PHE A 18 -13.48 -46.63 2.85
C PHE A 18 -13.60 -46.65 4.38
N LYS A 19 -14.76 -47.07 4.90
CA LYS A 19 -14.97 -47.31 6.33
C LYS A 19 -13.98 -48.35 6.86
N ASP A 20 -13.86 -49.48 6.19
CA ASP A 20 -12.95 -50.56 6.58
C ASP A 20 -11.48 -50.10 6.54
N THR A 21 -11.12 -49.28 5.55
CA THR A 21 -9.79 -48.66 5.45
C THR A 21 -9.52 -47.71 6.62
N LEU A 22 -10.49 -46.87 6.99
CA LEU A 22 -10.34 -45.95 8.13
C LEU A 22 -10.20 -46.71 9.45
N LEU A 23 -11.06 -47.72 9.67
CA LEU A 23 -11.02 -48.56 10.88
C LEU A 23 -9.73 -49.36 10.97
N ALA A 24 -9.25 -49.92 9.86
CA ALA A 24 -7.97 -50.64 9.82
C ALA A 24 -6.78 -49.72 10.12
N ARG A 25 -6.81 -48.48 9.62
CA ARG A 25 -5.68 -47.54 9.75
C ARG A 25 -5.63 -46.82 11.09
N PHE A 26 -6.79 -46.49 11.67
CA PHE A 26 -6.87 -45.62 12.85
C PHE A 26 -7.53 -46.28 14.06
N GLY A 27 -8.10 -47.48 13.90
CA GLY A 27 -8.82 -48.20 14.95
C GLY A 27 -10.23 -47.63 15.20
N PRO A 28 -10.99 -48.20 16.16
CA PRO A 28 -12.25 -47.62 16.60
C PRO A 28 -11.98 -46.34 17.40
N ARG A 29 -12.14 -45.18 16.76
CA ARG A 29 -12.00 -43.84 17.39
C ARG A 29 -13.33 -43.09 17.29
N ASN A 30 -13.45 -42.01 18.06
CA ASN A 30 -14.48 -41.00 17.83
C ASN A 30 -14.16 -40.26 16.53
N TYR A 31 -14.83 -40.65 15.46
CA TYR A 31 -14.75 -39.97 14.17
C TYR A 31 -15.62 -38.71 14.18
N PHE A 32 -15.29 -37.76 13.30
CA PHE A 32 -16.10 -36.59 13.00
C PHE A 32 -15.93 -36.27 11.52
N VAL A 33 -17.02 -35.98 10.80
CA VAL A 33 -16.97 -35.64 9.37
C VAL A 33 -17.20 -34.15 9.16
N ALA A 34 -16.16 -33.42 8.77
CA ALA A 34 -16.24 -32.00 8.41
C ALA A 34 -16.20 -31.83 6.88
N ASN A 35 -17.34 -31.51 6.25
CA ASN A 35 -17.39 -31.23 4.82
C ASN A 35 -17.12 -29.74 4.53
N CYS A 36 -15.86 -29.43 4.23
CA CYS A 36 -15.44 -28.10 3.76
C CYS A 36 -15.34 -27.99 2.23
N THR A 37 -15.87 -28.97 1.49
CA THR A 37 -15.82 -28.98 0.02
C THR A 37 -16.97 -28.16 -0.58
N GLY A 38 -16.74 -27.63 -1.78
CA GLY A 38 -17.79 -26.98 -2.55
C GLY A 38 -17.23 -26.16 -3.72
N LEU A 39 -18.08 -25.89 -4.70
CA LEU A 39 -17.75 -25.02 -5.83
C LEU A 39 -18.12 -23.58 -5.47
N ASN A 40 -17.17 -22.78 -4.99
CA ASN A 40 -17.40 -21.43 -4.46
C ASN A 40 -16.69 -20.32 -5.27
N ARG A 41 -16.30 -20.59 -6.52
CA ARG A 41 -15.46 -19.69 -7.33
C ARG A 41 -16.29 -18.92 -8.35
N PHE A 42 -16.18 -17.60 -8.43
CA PHE A 42 -16.66 -16.85 -9.60
C PHE A 42 -15.68 -16.99 -10.79
N PRO A 43 -16.16 -17.04 -12.05
CA PRO A 43 -17.57 -17.07 -12.47
C PRO A 43 -18.23 -18.46 -12.37
N ASP A 44 -17.49 -19.53 -12.08
CA ASP A 44 -18.01 -20.91 -11.97
C ASP A 44 -19.26 -21.05 -11.06
N LYS A 45 -19.43 -20.15 -10.07
CA LYS A 45 -20.50 -20.08 -9.09
C LYS A 45 -21.84 -19.64 -9.71
N SER A 46 -21.81 -18.69 -10.66
CA SER A 46 -23.01 -18.07 -11.27
C SER A 46 -23.22 -18.45 -12.73
N GLU A 47 -22.15 -18.79 -13.45
CA GLU A 47 -22.16 -19.08 -14.90
C GLU A 47 -21.70 -20.51 -15.20
N GLY A 48 -21.35 -21.30 -14.17
CA GLY A 48 -20.87 -22.67 -14.33
C GLY A 48 -21.96 -23.70 -14.62
N ASN A 49 -21.56 -24.84 -15.18
CA ASN A 49 -22.42 -26.00 -15.41
C ASN A 49 -23.10 -26.43 -14.09
N PHE A 50 -24.42 -26.34 -14.04
CA PHE A 50 -25.24 -26.67 -12.87
C PHE A 50 -24.95 -28.08 -12.32
N GLU A 51 -24.75 -29.07 -13.19
CA GLU A 51 -24.46 -30.45 -12.80
C GLU A 51 -23.14 -30.54 -12.03
N ARG A 52 -22.15 -29.73 -12.41
CA ARG A 52 -20.87 -29.63 -11.70
C ARG A 52 -21.05 -29.01 -10.32
N THR A 53 -21.93 -28.01 -10.20
CA THR A 53 -22.25 -27.35 -8.92
C THR A 53 -23.00 -28.30 -7.98
N LEU A 54 -23.99 -29.05 -8.49
CA LEU A 54 -24.67 -30.11 -7.74
C LEU A 54 -23.69 -31.21 -7.32
N SER A 55 -22.85 -31.69 -8.23
CA SER A 55 -21.80 -32.68 -7.96
C SER A 55 -20.96 -32.27 -6.75
N ALA A 56 -20.48 -31.03 -6.74
CA ALA A 56 -19.60 -30.54 -5.69
C ALA A 56 -20.32 -30.28 -4.35
N ASN A 57 -21.52 -29.69 -4.37
CA ASN A 57 -22.17 -29.19 -3.15
C ASN A 57 -23.17 -30.18 -2.54
N VAL A 58 -23.87 -30.96 -3.37
CA VAL A 58 -24.99 -31.81 -2.96
C VAL A 58 -24.56 -33.26 -2.86
N PHE A 59 -24.02 -33.84 -3.92
CA PHE A 59 -23.72 -35.27 -3.96
C PHE A 59 -22.52 -35.66 -3.08
N VAL A 60 -21.47 -34.84 -3.03
CA VAL A 60 -20.38 -35.05 -2.06
C VAL A 60 -20.91 -35.01 -0.63
N THR A 61 -21.84 -34.10 -0.33
CA THR A 61 -22.50 -34.03 0.98
C THR A 61 -23.28 -35.30 1.28
N GLN A 62 -24.14 -35.76 0.37
CA GLN A 62 -24.90 -37.00 0.52
C GLN A 62 -24.00 -38.20 0.83
N ARG A 63 -22.89 -38.37 0.10
CA ARG A 63 -21.94 -39.47 0.33
C ARG A 63 -21.26 -39.39 1.69
N LEU A 64 -20.85 -38.19 2.10
CA LEU A 64 -20.25 -37.95 3.41
C LEU A 64 -21.24 -38.20 4.54
N LEU A 65 -22.53 -37.93 4.34
CA LEU A 65 -23.59 -38.22 5.30
C LEU A 65 -23.81 -39.74 5.45
N ILE A 66 -23.84 -40.49 4.35
CA ILE A 66 -23.92 -41.95 4.38
C ILE A 66 -22.71 -42.54 5.12
N LEU A 67 -21.51 -42.06 4.82
CA LEU A 67 -20.29 -42.47 5.52
C LEU A 67 -20.36 -42.14 7.02
N SER A 68 -20.79 -40.93 7.37
CA SER A 68 -20.92 -40.49 8.78
C SER A 68 -21.88 -41.39 9.55
N ARG A 69 -23.02 -41.73 8.94
CA ARG A 69 -24.00 -42.68 9.49
C ARG A 69 -23.40 -44.09 9.65
N ALA A 70 -22.67 -44.57 8.64
CA ALA A 70 -22.03 -45.89 8.68
C ALA A 70 -20.93 -45.98 9.76
N LEU A 71 -20.28 -44.86 10.08
CA LEU A 71 -19.30 -44.72 11.15
C LEU A 71 -19.92 -44.42 12.53
N GLY A 72 -21.23 -44.11 12.58
CA GLY A 72 -21.89 -43.69 13.81
C GLY A 72 -21.37 -42.37 14.37
N CYS A 73 -20.83 -41.48 13.52
CA CYS A 73 -20.26 -40.21 13.94
C CYS A 73 -21.10 -39.01 13.52
N PRO A 74 -20.98 -37.87 14.21
CA PRO A 74 -21.55 -36.61 13.76
C PRO A 74 -20.82 -36.03 12.54
N SER A 75 -21.54 -35.22 11.77
CA SER A 75 -20.98 -34.44 10.67
C SER A 75 -21.43 -32.98 10.69
N PHE A 76 -20.61 -32.08 10.13
CA PHE A 76 -21.06 -30.77 9.68
C PHE A 76 -20.72 -30.52 8.21
N HIS A 77 -21.52 -29.68 7.56
CA HIS A 77 -21.36 -29.32 6.16
C HIS A 77 -21.33 -27.80 5.98
N LEU A 78 -20.33 -27.27 5.28
CA LEU A 78 -20.24 -25.83 5.05
C LEU A 78 -21.27 -25.36 4.02
N SER A 79 -22.14 -24.46 4.44
CA SER A 79 -23.09 -23.71 3.63
C SER A 79 -22.62 -22.26 3.41
N THR A 80 -23.46 -21.45 2.79
CA THR A 80 -23.17 -20.05 2.48
C THR A 80 -24.11 -19.11 3.22
N GLY A 81 -23.55 -18.01 3.72
CA GLY A 81 -24.35 -16.95 4.32
C GLY A 81 -25.14 -16.12 3.31
N ASP A 82 -24.88 -16.28 2.01
CA ASP A 82 -25.68 -15.65 0.96
C ASP A 82 -27.16 -16.09 1.02
N LEU A 83 -27.45 -17.28 1.57
CA LEU A 83 -28.82 -17.79 1.72
C LEU A 83 -29.67 -17.01 2.72
N ASP A 84 -29.07 -16.34 3.70
CA ASP A 84 -29.79 -15.51 4.66
C ASP A 84 -30.40 -14.25 4.04
N ARG A 85 -30.01 -13.92 2.81
CA ARG A 85 -30.37 -12.67 2.14
C ARG A 85 -31.23 -12.92 0.92
N LYS A 86 -31.34 -14.19 0.51
CA LYS A 86 -32.10 -14.59 -0.66
C LYS A 86 -33.48 -15.02 -0.21
N ALA A 87 -34.51 -14.25 -0.57
CA ALA A 87 -35.88 -14.71 -0.47
C ALA A 87 -36.03 -15.88 -1.46
N VAL A 88 -36.32 -17.07 -0.95
CA VAL A 88 -36.60 -18.23 -1.81
C VAL A 88 -37.94 -18.00 -2.45
N THR A 89 -37.97 -17.90 -3.78
CA THR A 89 -39.24 -17.73 -4.50
C THR A 89 -40.08 -19.01 -4.41
N SER A 90 -41.39 -18.92 -4.64
CA SER A 90 -42.25 -20.11 -4.74
C SER A 90 -41.75 -21.10 -5.78
N ASN A 91 -41.26 -20.61 -6.92
CA ASN A 91 -40.71 -21.42 -8.00
C ASN A 91 -39.40 -22.10 -7.59
N GLU A 92 -38.52 -21.41 -6.86
CA GLU A 92 -37.28 -22.01 -6.34
C GLU A 92 -37.56 -23.11 -5.31
N ASN A 93 -38.59 -22.92 -4.46
CA ASN A 93 -39.03 -23.98 -3.54
C ASN A 93 -39.57 -25.20 -4.29
N GLU A 94 -40.41 -25.01 -5.30
CA GLU A 94 -40.93 -26.12 -6.13
C GLU A 94 -39.79 -26.85 -6.84
N LEU A 95 -38.84 -26.11 -7.42
CA LEU A 95 -37.63 -26.65 -8.02
C LEU A 95 -36.81 -27.45 -6.98
N LEU A 96 -36.66 -26.96 -5.75
CA LEU A 96 -35.95 -27.67 -4.68
C LEU A 96 -36.68 -28.95 -4.23
N GLU A 97 -38.01 -28.96 -4.20
CA GLU A 97 -38.80 -30.16 -3.92
C GLU A 97 -38.64 -31.21 -5.02
N GLU A 98 -38.77 -30.83 -6.29
CA GLU A 98 -38.61 -31.74 -7.44
C GLU A 98 -37.17 -32.28 -7.53
N LEU A 99 -36.16 -31.41 -7.38
CA LEU A 99 -34.76 -31.82 -7.32
C LEU A 99 -34.54 -32.81 -6.17
N TYR A 100 -35.03 -32.50 -4.97
CA TYR A 100 -34.88 -33.38 -3.81
C TYR A 100 -35.58 -34.74 -4.01
N ALA A 101 -36.77 -34.76 -4.61
CA ALA A 101 -37.49 -35.99 -4.93
C ALA A 101 -36.81 -36.83 -6.02
N SER A 102 -36.11 -36.18 -6.95
CA SER A 102 -35.35 -36.83 -8.03
C SER A 102 -34.02 -37.42 -7.58
N LEU A 103 -33.54 -37.10 -6.36
CA LEU A 103 -32.33 -37.69 -5.82
C LEU A 103 -32.60 -39.16 -5.47
N ASP A 104 -32.00 -40.05 -6.26
CA ASP A 104 -31.93 -41.46 -5.90
C ASP A 104 -31.04 -41.61 -4.66
N TRP A 105 -31.61 -42.16 -3.60
CA TRP A 105 -30.91 -42.39 -2.33
C TRP A 105 -30.14 -43.71 -2.31
N HIS A 106 -30.34 -44.57 -3.31
CA HIS A 106 -29.82 -45.93 -3.37
C HIS A 106 -28.77 -46.17 -4.47
N GLU A 107 -28.78 -45.45 -5.61
CA GLU A 107 -27.75 -45.62 -6.66
C GLU A 107 -27.12 -44.32 -7.19
N ALA A 108 -25.83 -44.40 -7.51
CA ALA A 108 -24.89 -43.28 -7.50
C ALA A 108 -24.56 -42.64 -8.87
N LEU A 109 -25.52 -42.50 -9.79
CA LEU A 109 -25.24 -41.97 -11.12
C LEU A 109 -25.58 -40.48 -11.29
N ILE A 110 -24.59 -39.75 -11.82
CA ILE A 110 -24.57 -38.30 -12.11
C ILE A 110 -25.45 -37.95 -13.33
N ASP A 111 -25.68 -38.93 -14.21
CA ASP A 111 -26.34 -38.70 -15.50
C ASP A 111 -27.87 -38.66 -15.34
N GLY A 112 -28.41 -37.45 -15.18
CA GLY A 112 -29.83 -37.22 -15.45
C GLY A 112 -30.66 -36.58 -14.34
N ALA A 113 -30.08 -36.15 -13.22
CA ALA A 113 -30.83 -35.39 -12.19
C ALA A 113 -31.50 -34.13 -12.79
N SER A 114 -30.82 -33.47 -13.73
CA SER A 114 -31.37 -32.37 -14.53
C SER A 114 -32.41 -32.84 -15.56
N ARG A 115 -32.26 -34.05 -16.10
CA ARG A 115 -33.14 -34.65 -17.14
C ARG A 115 -34.50 -35.09 -16.58
N GLY A 116 -34.57 -35.39 -15.28
CA GLY A 116 -35.81 -35.71 -14.57
C GLY A 116 -36.67 -34.50 -14.23
N LEU A 117 -36.14 -33.27 -14.33
CA LEU A 117 -36.89 -32.05 -14.08
C LEU A 117 -37.90 -31.76 -15.19
N SER A 118 -39.06 -31.21 -14.81
CA SER A 118 -40.00 -30.63 -15.76
C SER A 118 -39.32 -29.55 -16.64
N ARG A 119 -39.82 -29.37 -17.87
CA ARG A 119 -39.30 -28.31 -18.78
C ARG A 119 -39.41 -26.91 -18.18
N ALA A 120 -40.39 -26.66 -17.33
CA ALA A 120 -40.56 -25.39 -16.63
C ALA A 120 -39.43 -25.19 -15.61
N ASN A 121 -39.12 -26.23 -14.82
CA ASN A 121 -38.10 -26.17 -13.79
C ASN A 121 -36.68 -26.21 -14.35
N GLN A 122 -36.44 -26.84 -15.50
CA GLN A 122 -35.18 -26.68 -16.24
C GLN A 122 -34.96 -25.22 -16.71
N ARG A 123 -36.01 -24.53 -17.15
CA ARG A 123 -35.92 -23.12 -17.56
C ARG A 123 -35.69 -22.20 -16.36
N GLU A 124 -36.35 -22.46 -15.24
CA GLU A 124 -36.18 -21.68 -14.02
C GLU A 124 -34.80 -21.90 -13.40
N LEU A 125 -34.33 -23.14 -13.42
CA LEU A 125 -33.00 -23.51 -12.99
C LEU A 125 -31.92 -22.73 -13.76
N ASN A 126 -32.04 -22.64 -15.08
CA ASN A 126 -31.10 -21.88 -15.93
C ASN A 126 -31.09 -20.36 -15.65
N LYS A 127 -32.12 -19.83 -14.99
CA LYS A 127 -32.19 -18.42 -14.56
C LYS A 127 -31.75 -18.21 -13.11
N SER A 128 -31.61 -19.28 -12.37
CA SER A 128 -31.37 -19.26 -10.93
C SER A 128 -29.87 -19.21 -10.62
N ASP A 129 -29.52 -18.66 -9.46
CA ASP A 129 -28.17 -18.81 -8.92
C ASP A 129 -27.94 -20.28 -8.52
N HIS A 130 -27.33 -21.03 -9.44
CA HIS A 130 -26.99 -22.45 -9.31
C HIS A 130 -26.31 -22.77 -7.97
N TYR A 131 -25.44 -21.89 -7.48
CA TYR A 131 -24.74 -22.10 -6.22
C TYR A 131 -25.71 -22.04 -5.04
N SER A 132 -26.52 -20.99 -4.95
CA SER A 132 -27.50 -20.85 -3.87
C SER A 132 -28.47 -22.02 -3.87
N VAL A 133 -29.01 -22.42 -5.03
CA VAL A 133 -29.90 -23.59 -5.15
C VAL A 133 -29.22 -24.86 -4.64
N SER A 134 -27.99 -25.12 -5.05
CA SER A 134 -27.25 -26.31 -4.60
C SER A 134 -26.97 -26.31 -3.09
N LYS A 135 -26.74 -25.14 -2.47
CA LYS A 135 -26.51 -25.04 -1.02
C LYS A 135 -27.82 -25.21 -0.24
N MET A 136 -28.94 -24.67 -0.72
CA MET A 136 -30.25 -24.92 -0.12
C MET A 136 -30.62 -26.41 -0.17
N LEU A 137 -30.38 -27.07 -1.32
CA LEU A 137 -30.62 -28.50 -1.46
C LEU A 137 -29.72 -29.32 -0.51
N MET A 138 -28.45 -28.95 -0.37
CA MET A 138 -27.53 -29.55 0.59
C MET A 138 -28.03 -29.42 2.04
N GLU A 139 -28.48 -28.23 2.47
CA GLU A 139 -29.02 -28.03 3.83
C GLU A 139 -30.26 -28.87 4.09
N LYS A 140 -31.17 -28.95 3.10
CA LYS A 140 -32.36 -29.79 3.15
C LYS A 140 -32.03 -31.28 3.31
N ILE A 141 -30.99 -31.75 2.63
CA ILE A 141 -30.48 -33.12 2.79
C ILE A 141 -29.93 -33.33 4.19
N CYS A 142 -29.08 -32.42 4.70
CA CYS A 142 -28.53 -32.54 6.06
C CYS A 142 -29.63 -32.66 7.13
N HIS A 143 -30.73 -31.92 7.02
CA HIS A 143 -31.85 -32.02 7.96
C HIS A 143 -32.53 -33.39 8.04
N LYS A 144 -32.33 -34.26 7.05
CA LYS A 144 -32.93 -35.59 6.98
C LYS A 144 -32.02 -36.68 7.54
N PHE A 145 -30.77 -36.35 7.88
CA PHE A 145 -29.79 -37.29 8.41
C PHE A 145 -29.54 -37.01 9.88
N ASP A 146 -29.90 -37.97 10.75
CA ASP A 146 -29.61 -37.88 12.17
C ASP A 146 -28.10 -37.76 12.42
N GLY A 147 -27.71 -36.72 13.14
CA GLY A 147 -26.29 -36.46 13.41
C GLY A 147 -25.59 -35.63 12.33
N ALA A 148 -26.34 -34.99 11.43
CA ALA A 148 -25.81 -34.00 10.51
C ALA A 148 -26.19 -32.58 10.93
N SER A 149 -25.25 -31.66 10.74
CA SER A 149 -25.48 -30.22 10.92
C SER A 149 -24.85 -29.45 9.76
N PHE A 150 -25.11 -28.15 9.64
CA PHE A 150 -24.46 -27.32 8.64
C PHE A 150 -24.11 -25.95 9.19
N VAL A 151 -23.09 -25.33 8.59
CA VAL A 151 -22.53 -24.05 9.03
C VAL A 151 -22.60 -23.06 7.88
N ARG A 152 -23.45 -22.04 7.99
CA ARG A 152 -23.47 -20.91 7.05
C ARG A 152 -22.31 -19.98 7.36
N ILE A 153 -21.40 -19.79 6.40
CA ILE A 153 -20.24 -18.89 6.52
C ILE A 153 -20.38 -17.77 5.49
N SER A 154 -20.02 -16.55 5.88
CA SER A 154 -19.99 -15.39 5.00
C SER A 154 -18.62 -14.73 5.01
N ASN A 155 -18.20 -14.28 3.81
CA ASN A 155 -17.00 -13.50 3.49
C ASN A 155 -15.80 -13.71 4.44
N PHE A 156 -15.16 -14.86 4.25
CA PHE A 156 -14.00 -15.27 5.01
C PHE A 156 -12.72 -14.53 4.55
N PHE A 157 -11.94 -13.99 5.50
CA PHE A 157 -10.67 -13.32 5.24
C PHE A 157 -9.57 -13.74 6.24
N GLY A 158 -8.29 -13.62 5.87
CA GLY A 158 -7.19 -14.19 6.64
C GLY A 158 -5.89 -14.24 5.83
N VAL A 159 -4.76 -14.45 6.52
CA VAL A 159 -3.42 -14.43 5.93
C VAL A 159 -3.22 -15.61 4.96
N ASN A 160 -3.80 -16.77 5.28
CA ASN A 160 -3.64 -17.99 4.48
C ASN A 160 -4.68 -18.14 3.38
N ILE A 161 -5.64 -17.21 3.29
CA ILE A 161 -6.68 -17.28 2.29
C ILE A 161 -6.10 -16.82 0.96
N ARG A 162 -6.20 -17.70 -0.04
CA ARG A 162 -5.74 -17.44 -1.41
C ARG A 162 -6.31 -16.10 -1.93
N ARG A 163 -5.60 -15.45 -2.86
CA ARG A 163 -5.86 -14.13 -3.50
C ARG A 163 -7.23 -13.92 -4.18
N ARG A 164 -8.26 -14.70 -3.84
CA ARG A 164 -9.54 -14.81 -4.56
C ARG A 164 -10.74 -14.26 -3.78
N GLY A 165 -10.62 -14.09 -2.46
CA GLY A 165 -11.64 -13.40 -1.66
C GLY A 165 -11.69 -11.91 -1.98
N LEU A 166 -12.79 -11.23 -1.64
CA LEU A 166 -12.95 -9.80 -1.94
C LEU A 166 -11.87 -8.94 -1.27
N ILE A 167 -11.60 -9.12 0.03
CA ILE A 167 -10.51 -8.38 0.72
C ILE A 167 -9.15 -8.58 0.03
N PRO A 168 -8.66 -9.82 -0.21
CA PRO A 168 -7.44 -10.03 -0.97
C PRO A 168 -7.45 -9.39 -2.36
N ARG A 169 -8.58 -9.40 -3.07
CA ARG A 169 -8.73 -8.74 -4.38
C ARG A 169 -8.71 -7.22 -4.30
N LEU A 170 -9.31 -6.63 -3.26
CA LEU A 170 -9.27 -5.19 -3.00
C LEU A 170 -7.85 -4.75 -2.66
N ILE A 171 -7.16 -5.51 -1.80
CA ILE A 171 -5.74 -5.30 -1.48
C ILE A 171 -4.90 -5.41 -2.74
N ASP A 172 -5.09 -6.46 -3.55
CA ASP A 172 -4.33 -6.70 -4.78
C ASP A 172 -4.61 -5.61 -5.83
N ALA A 173 -5.86 -5.23 -6.06
CA ALA A 173 -6.23 -4.14 -6.95
C ALA A 173 -5.60 -2.82 -6.49
N ARG A 174 -5.67 -2.54 -5.18
CA ARG A 174 -5.08 -1.35 -4.57
C ARG A 174 -3.58 -1.33 -4.81
N LEU A 175 -2.88 -2.42 -4.48
CA LEU A 175 -1.44 -2.59 -4.68
C LEU A 175 -1.03 -2.47 -6.16
N ARG A 176 -1.80 -3.05 -7.08
CA ARG A 176 -1.48 -3.14 -8.52
C ARG A 176 -1.92 -1.95 -9.37
N GLY A 177 -2.68 -1.00 -8.80
CA GLY A 177 -3.27 0.05 -9.63
C GLY A 177 -4.42 -0.43 -10.52
N SER A 178 -4.93 -1.64 -10.29
CA SER A 178 -5.98 -2.22 -11.11
C SER A 178 -7.34 -1.61 -10.76
N GLN A 179 -8.23 -1.55 -11.75
CA GLN A 179 -9.63 -1.27 -11.50
C GLN A 179 -10.37 -2.55 -11.12
N ILE A 180 -11.17 -2.50 -10.06
CA ILE A 180 -12.07 -3.58 -9.69
C ILE A 180 -13.47 -3.02 -9.51
N SER A 181 -14.46 -3.72 -10.06
CA SER A 181 -15.86 -3.47 -9.77
C SER A 181 -16.29 -4.36 -8.62
N ALA A 182 -16.91 -3.77 -7.60
CA ALA A 182 -17.48 -4.48 -6.47
C ALA A 182 -18.92 -3.98 -6.22
N LEU A 183 -19.80 -4.88 -5.82
CA LEU A 183 -21.11 -4.50 -5.33
C LEU A 183 -20.93 -3.89 -3.93
N ASN A 184 -21.49 -2.70 -3.70
CA ASN A 184 -21.40 -2.04 -2.39
C ASN A 184 -22.45 -2.57 -1.41
N GLU A 185 -22.41 -3.87 -1.15
CA GLU A 185 -23.38 -4.54 -0.29
C GLU A 185 -22.79 -4.79 1.10
N LYS A 186 -23.61 -4.60 2.13
CA LYS A 186 -23.24 -4.87 3.52
C LYS A 186 -23.06 -6.37 3.71
N ARG A 187 -21.92 -6.83 4.22
CA ARG A 187 -21.55 -8.25 4.34
C ARG A 187 -21.05 -8.55 5.76
N ASN A 188 -21.35 -9.75 6.25
CA ASN A 188 -20.70 -10.27 7.46
C ASN A 188 -19.34 -10.84 7.07
N TRP A 189 -18.29 -10.39 7.75
CA TRP A 189 -16.92 -10.82 7.51
C TRP A 189 -16.43 -11.67 8.67
N SER A 190 -15.71 -12.74 8.38
CA SER A 190 -15.22 -13.68 9.39
C SER A 190 -13.72 -13.88 9.21
N HIS A 191 -12.94 -13.71 10.26
CA HIS A 191 -11.48 -13.93 10.17
C HIS A 191 -11.09 -15.39 10.48
N GLU A 192 -9.97 -15.86 9.93
CA GLU A 192 -9.46 -17.23 10.18
C GLU A 192 -9.19 -17.54 11.65
N GLU A 193 -8.74 -16.56 12.42
CA GLU A 193 -8.51 -16.71 13.87
C GLU A 193 -9.80 -16.88 14.67
N GLU A 194 -10.96 -16.51 14.12
CA GLU A 194 -12.25 -16.70 14.76
C GLU A 194 -12.93 -17.98 14.26
N LEU A 195 -12.91 -18.19 12.95
CA LEU A 195 -13.57 -19.32 12.31
C LEU A 195 -12.90 -20.65 12.65
N GLY A 196 -11.56 -20.68 12.74
CA GLY A 196 -10.80 -21.89 13.05
C GLY A 196 -11.18 -22.51 14.41
N PRO A 197 -11.09 -21.75 15.51
CA PRO A 197 -11.54 -22.21 16.82
C PRO A 197 -13.02 -22.61 16.84
N PHE A 198 -13.89 -21.85 16.20
CA PHE A 198 -15.32 -22.17 16.12
C PHE A 198 -15.60 -23.53 15.45
N LEU A 199 -15.02 -23.76 14.27
CA LEU A 199 -15.14 -25.05 13.57
C LEU A 199 -14.52 -26.19 14.39
N THR A 200 -13.44 -25.90 15.13
CA THR A 200 -12.80 -26.89 16.02
C THR A 200 -13.72 -27.26 17.18
N SER A 201 -14.37 -26.29 17.82
CA SER A 201 -15.35 -26.56 18.89
C SER A 201 -16.55 -27.36 18.40
N LEU A 202 -17.00 -27.16 17.16
CA LEU A 202 -18.01 -28.02 16.53
C LEU A 202 -17.50 -29.45 16.33
N CYS A 203 -16.27 -29.63 15.81
CA CYS A 203 -15.66 -30.96 15.64
C CYS A 203 -15.49 -31.71 16.98
N LEU A 204 -15.15 -30.99 18.05
CA LEU A 204 -14.97 -31.56 19.39
C LEU A 204 -16.29 -31.85 20.11
N GLY A 205 -17.43 -31.56 19.48
CA GLY A 205 -18.75 -31.78 20.07
C GLY A 205 -19.13 -30.79 21.17
N GLN A 206 -18.32 -29.76 21.42
CA GLN A 206 -18.54 -28.80 22.51
C GLN A 206 -19.78 -27.92 22.30
N MET A 207 -20.09 -27.64 21.04
CA MET A 207 -21.25 -26.86 20.61
C MET A 207 -22.21 -27.66 19.73
N TYR A 208 -21.91 -28.95 19.51
CA TYR A 208 -22.61 -29.76 18.53
C TYR A 208 -23.99 -30.18 19.04
N SER A 209 -24.99 -29.98 18.19
CA SER A 209 -26.36 -30.41 18.38
C SER A 209 -26.90 -30.87 17.04
N LYS A 210 -27.67 -31.95 17.07
CA LYS A 210 -28.15 -32.64 15.87
C LYS A 210 -29.11 -31.74 15.09
N ASN A 211 -29.00 -31.78 13.77
CA ASN A 211 -29.93 -31.13 12.83
C ASN A 211 -30.02 -29.61 12.99
N ARG A 212 -28.94 -28.96 13.49
CA ARG A 212 -28.87 -27.50 13.65
C ARG A 212 -28.13 -26.82 12.51
N CYS A 213 -28.57 -25.59 12.23
CA CYS A 213 -27.83 -24.62 11.46
C CYS A 213 -26.97 -23.77 12.40
N TYR A 214 -25.70 -23.60 12.04
CA TYR A 214 -24.75 -22.74 12.75
C TYR A 214 -24.36 -21.56 11.87
N TRP A 215 -24.17 -20.40 12.47
CA TRP A 215 -23.75 -19.20 11.76
C TRP A 215 -22.31 -18.87 12.10
N GLY A 216 -21.41 -19.26 11.20
CA GLY A 216 -20.01 -18.86 11.22
C GLY A 216 -19.81 -17.47 10.64
N TYR A 217 -20.62 -16.50 11.09
CA TYR A 217 -20.46 -15.09 10.75
C TYR A 217 -19.58 -14.46 11.80
N GLY A 218 -18.52 -13.77 11.39
CA GLY A 218 -17.87 -12.82 12.28
C GLY A 218 -18.80 -11.65 12.59
N SER A 219 -18.44 -10.93 13.63
CA SER A 219 -19.19 -9.78 14.17
C SER A 219 -19.18 -8.54 13.27
N TYR A 220 -18.47 -8.60 12.14
CA TYR A 220 -18.18 -7.41 11.34
C TYR A 220 -19.18 -7.30 10.21
N ASP A 221 -20.17 -6.44 10.40
CA ASP A 221 -21.17 -6.12 9.40
C ASP A 221 -20.74 -4.85 8.65
N LYS A 222 -20.01 -5.02 7.54
CA LYS A 222 -19.40 -3.93 6.77
C LYS A 222 -19.66 -4.04 5.26
N THR A 223 -19.85 -2.92 4.58
CA THR A 223 -19.96 -2.86 3.11
C THR A 223 -18.60 -3.09 2.44
N ALA A 224 -18.61 -3.41 1.15
CA ALA A 224 -17.37 -3.53 0.38
C ALA A 224 -16.59 -2.19 0.34
N GLU A 225 -17.29 -1.06 0.36
CA GLU A 225 -16.70 0.28 0.45
C GLU A 225 -16.03 0.54 1.79
N GLU A 226 -16.71 0.27 2.92
CA GLU A 226 -16.13 0.42 4.27
C GLU A 226 -14.88 -0.46 4.44
N ILE A 227 -14.90 -1.67 3.87
CA ILE A 227 -13.74 -2.56 3.83
C ILE A 227 -12.61 -1.96 3.01
N PHE A 228 -12.92 -1.37 1.85
CA PHE A 228 -11.92 -0.75 1.00
C PHE A 228 -11.32 0.51 1.60
N GLU A 229 -12.11 1.31 2.33
CA GLU A 229 -11.61 2.44 3.11
C GLU A 229 -10.60 1.98 4.15
N GLN A 230 -10.87 0.88 4.86
CA GLN A 230 -9.90 0.30 5.77
C GLN A 230 -8.65 -0.22 5.05
N VAL A 231 -8.80 -0.88 3.90
CA VAL A 231 -7.64 -1.24 3.07
C VAL A 231 -6.84 0.00 2.69
N CYS A 232 -7.48 1.12 2.35
CA CYS A 232 -6.82 2.37 2.03
C CYS A 232 -6.10 2.99 3.23
N LEU A 233 -6.66 2.89 4.45
CA LEU A 233 -6.01 3.33 5.68
C LEU A 233 -4.69 2.57 5.91
N TYR A 234 -4.66 1.26 5.64
CA TYR A 234 -3.44 0.45 5.82
C TYR A 234 -2.54 0.39 4.58
N LEU A 235 -3.04 0.78 3.40
CA LEU A 235 -2.33 0.91 2.13
C LEU A 235 -2.51 2.31 1.51
N PRO A 236 -2.07 3.38 2.21
CA PRO A 236 -2.30 4.74 1.76
C PRO A 236 -1.51 5.09 0.48
N THR A 237 -0.50 4.27 0.15
CA THR A 237 0.50 4.53 -0.90
C THR A 237 0.27 3.86 -2.24
N CYS A 238 -0.86 3.17 -2.44
CA CYS A 238 -1.09 2.39 -3.66
C CYS A 238 -2.10 3.08 -4.62
N TYR A 239 -2.37 2.49 -5.78
CA TYR A 239 -2.93 3.20 -6.95
C TYR A 239 -4.29 2.69 -7.44
N GLY A 240 -4.78 1.55 -6.94
CA GLY A 240 -6.02 0.96 -7.45
C GLY A 240 -7.25 1.81 -7.14
N THR A 241 -8.20 1.81 -8.07
CA THR A 241 -9.52 2.43 -7.92
C THR A 241 -10.60 1.35 -7.90
N VAL A 242 -11.59 1.49 -7.02
CA VAL A 242 -12.71 0.56 -6.95
C VAL A 242 -13.97 1.28 -7.41
N ASN A 243 -14.63 0.70 -8.41
CA ASN A 243 -15.93 1.17 -8.84
C ASN A 243 -16.99 0.41 -8.04
N PHE A 244 -17.60 1.11 -7.09
CA PHE A 244 -18.69 0.58 -6.29
C PHE A 244 -20.01 0.79 -7.05
N ALA A 245 -20.58 -0.30 -7.54
CA ALA A 245 -21.92 -0.23 -8.10
C ALA A 245 -22.94 -0.15 -6.95
N PRO A 246 -23.98 0.71 -7.05
CA PRO A 246 -25.08 0.69 -6.11
C PRO A 246 -25.71 -0.70 -6.13
N GLY A 247 -25.67 -1.38 -5.00
CA GLY A 247 -26.47 -2.58 -4.76
C GLY A 247 -27.41 -2.26 -3.61
N SER A 248 -28.71 -2.23 -3.86
CA SER A 248 -29.69 -2.27 -2.78
C SER A 248 -29.92 -3.72 -2.40
N ILE A 249 -29.66 -4.06 -1.14
CA ILE A 249 -30.33 -5.22 -0.56
C ILE A 249 -31.74 -4.71 -0.22
N ALA A 250 -32.78 -5.36 -0.75
CA ALA A 250 -34.11 -5.24 -0.18
C ALA A 250 -34.00 -5.55 1.32
N ASN A 251 -34.46 -4.63 2.19
CA ASN A 251 -34.42 -4.79 3.64
C ASN A 251 -34.63 -6.25 4.04
N THR A 252 -33.71 -6.80 4.84
CA THR A 252 -33.75 -8.17 5.42
C THR A 252 -34.88 -8.35 6.44
N ALA A 253 -36.03 -7.73 6.22
CA ALA A 253 -37.23 -7.94 6.99
C ALA A 253 -38.04 -9.04 6.28
N ASN A 254 -38.20 -10.19 6.95
CA ASN A 254 -39.15 -11.25 6.65
C ASN A 254 -38.73 -12.34 5.66
N ILE A 255 -37.54 -12.92 5.81
CA ILE A 255 -37.43 -14.36 5.55
C ILE A 255 -37.96 -15.04 6.83
N PRO A 256 -39.05 -15.83 6.76
CA PRO A 256 -39.42 -16.68 7.89
C PRO A 256 -38.18 -17.52 8.20
N ARG A 257 -37.62 -17.38 9.40
CA ARG A 257 -36.59 -18.28 9.89
C ARG A 257 -37.21 -19.66 9.89
N LEU A 258 -37.05 -20.39 8.79
CA LEU A 258 -37.73 -21.66 8.58
C LEU A 258 -37.36 -22.67 9.68
N TRP A 259 -36.25 -22.46 10.38
CA TRP A 259 -35.73 -23.33 11.43
C TRP A 259 -35.09 -22.51 12.57
N ASP A 260 -35.74 -22.51 13.73
CA ASP A 260 -35.56 -21.50 14.79
C ASP A 260 -34.53 -21.92 15.88
N GLN A 261 -33.32 -22.33 15.48
CA GLN A 261 -32.24 -22.63 16.43
C GLN A 261 -30.89 -22.13 15.88
N THR A 262 -30.38 -21.00 16.39
CA THR A 262 -29.19 -20.32 15.84
C THR A 262 -28.15 -20.02 16.93
N GLU A 263 -26.87 -20.27 16.63
CA GLU A 263 -25.72 -19.82 17.41
C GLU A 263 -24.76 -19.06 16.49
N ILE A 264 -24.29 -17.88 16.95
CA ILE A 264 -23.52 -16.90 16.16
C ILE A 264 -22.17 -16.66 16.84
N MET A 265 -21.08 -16.55 16.07
CA MET A 265 -19.79 -16.08 16.59
C MET A 265 -19.82 -14.56 16.87
N ARG A 266 -19.30 -14.13 18.03
CA ARG A 266 -19.18 -12.70 18.38
C ARG A 266 -17.73 -12.30 18.58
N GLY A 267 -17.26 -11.32 17.82
CA GLY A 267 -16.02 -10.56 18.04
C GLY A 267 -16.32 -9.09 18.37
N THR A 268 -15.26 -8.30 18.57
CA THR A 268 -15.32 -6.85 18.88
C THR A 268 -14.69 -6.06 17.74
N GLU A 269 -15.10 -4.81 17.48
CA GLU A 269 -14.54 -4.01 16.38
C GLU A 269 -13.02 -3.87 16.42
N ASP A 270 -12.41 -3.75 17.61
CA ASP A 270 -10.95 -3.69 17.79
C ASP A 270 -10.21 -4.93 17.24
N LYS A 271 -10.84 -6.10 17.30
CA LYS A 271 -10.27 -7.33 16.73
C LYS A 271 -10.25 -7.28 15.21
N PHE A 272 -11.21 -6.60 14.57
CA PHE A 272 -11.25 -6.45 13.12
C PHE A 272 -10.03 -5.69 12.59
N ASP A 273 -9.78 -4.51 13.17
CA ASP A 273 -8.67 -3.63 12.78
C ASP A 273 -7.34 -4.38 12.92
N THR A 274 -7.14 -5.07 14.05
CA THR A 274 -5.93 -5.88 14.30
C THR A 274 -5.76 -7.00 13.26
N GLN A 275 -6.84 -7.70 12.91
CA GLN A 275 -6.81 -8.79 11.94
C GLN A 275 -6.60 -8.29 10.51
N MET A 276 -7.25 -7.20 10.12
CA MET A 276 -7.07 -6.58 8.81
C MET A 276 -5.62 -6.12 8.60
N ARG A 277 -5.00 -5.53 9.64
CA ARG A 277 -3.57 -5.16 9.61
C ARG A 277 -2.67 -6.37 9.32
N LYS A 278 -2.92 -7.52 9.96
CA LYS A 278 -2.16 -8.76 9.70
C LYS A 278 -2.29 -9.22 8.25
N VAL A 279 -3.51 -9.20 7.71
CA VAL A 279 -3.79 -9.59 6.32
C VAL A 279 -3.09 -8.66 5.33
N VAL A 280 -3.19 -7.34 5.53
CA VAL A 280 -2.50 -6.35 4.69
C VAL A 280 -0.99 -6.52 4.76
N ARG A 281 -0.41 -6.69 5.97
CA ARG A 281 1.03 -6.88 6.15
C ARG A 281 1.53 -8.14 5.44
N SER A 282 0.82 -9.26 5.58
CA SER A 282 1.19 -10.50 4.88
C SER A 282 1.04 -10.38 3.37
N ALA A 283 -0.03 -9.74 2.89
CA ALA A 283 -0.21 -9.47 1.47
C ALA A 283 0.95 -8.65 0.89
N ARG A 284 1.44 -7.62 1.62
CA ARG A 284 2.63 -6.85 1.24
C ARG A 284 3.89 -7.71 1.15
N GLN A 285 4.09 -8.64 2.09
CA GLN A 285 5.24 -9.55 2.11
C GLN A 285 5.18 -10.60 0.98
N LEU A 286 3.99 -11.14 0.70
CA LEU A 286 3.74 -12.11 -0.38
C LEU A 286 3.70 -11.45 -1.76
N SER A 287 3.39 -10.15 -1.83
CA SER A 287 3.51 -9.34 -3.03
C SER A 287 4.94 -8.87 -3.24
N ASN A 288 5.90 -9.79 -3.24
CA ASN A 288 7.14 -9.57 -3.99
C ASN A 288 6.74 -9.33 -5.45
N PHE A 289 6.54 -8.06 -5.80
CA PHE A 289 6.00 -7.60 -7.08
C PHE A 289 6.92 -8.04 -8.21
N THR A 290 6.58 -9.13 -8.90
CA THR A 290 7.10 -9.41 -10.24
C THR A 290 6.26 -8.57 -11.21
N GLY A 291 6.84 -7.48 -11.73
CA GLY A 291 6.17 -6.44 -12.52
C GLY A 291 5.63 -6.84 -13.90
N GLN A 292 5.01 -8.02 -14.05
CA GLN A 292 4.37 -8.46 -15.30
C GLN A 292 2.92 -7.97 -15.44
N ASP A 293 2.21 -7.66 -14.34
CA ASP A 293 0.75 -7.52 -14.37
C ASP A 293 0.23 -6.09 -14.67
N CYS A 294 1.13 -5.13 -14.97
CA CYS A 294 0.77 -3.75 -15.34
C CYS A 294 1.00 -3.44 -16.84
N LEU A 295 1.25 -4.47 -17.66
CA LEU A 295 1.70 -4.31 -19.04
C LEU A 295 0.55 -4.51 -20.03
N ILE A 296 0.39 -3.54 -20.94
CA ILE A 296 -0.33 -3.72 -22.21
C ILE A 296 0.50 -4.68 -23.07
N ASP A 297 -0.18 -5.58 -23.79
CA ASP A 297 0.42 -6.56 -24.70
C ASP A 297 1.58 -5.97 -25.53
N GLY A 298 2.75 -6.62 -25.45
CA GLY A 298 3.94 -6.25 -26.23
C GLY A 298 5.00 -5.38 -25.53
N SER A 299 4.91 -5.14 -24.22
CA SER A 299 5.94 -4.42 -23.46
C SER A 299 6.84 -5.36 -22.63
N GLU A 300 8.15 -5.36 -22.90
CA GLU A 300 9.15 -6.05 -22.06
C GLU A 300 9.60 -5.14 -20.90
N LEU A 301 9.32 -5.55 -19.67
CA LEU A 301 9.74 -4.85 -18.46
C LEU A 301 11.08 -5.41 -17.97
N LYS A 302 12.19 -4.67 -18.14
CA LYS A 302 13.53 -5.13 -17.71
C LYS A 302 13.89 -4.76 -16.26
N LYS A 303 13.17 -3.83 -15.62
CA LYS A 303 13.30 -3.53 -14.18
C LYS A 303 12.21 -2.56 -13.72
N ALA A 304 11.30 -2.97 -12.83
CA ALA A 304 10.50 -2.03 -12.04
C ALA A 304 11.31 -1.73 -10.77
N ARG A 305 11.88 -0.52 -10.66
CA ARG A 305 12.38 -0.02 -9.37
C ARG A 305 11.23 0.68 -8.67
N TYR A 306 10.59 0.00 -7.73
CA TYR A 306 9.69 0.61 -6.75
C TYR A 306 10.50 0.99 -5.51
N GLU A 307 11.43 1.92 -5.66
CA GLU A 307 12.08 2.55 -4.52
C GLU A 307 11.98 4.07 -4.71
N GLY A 308 11.03 4.67 -4.00
CA GLY A 308 11.00 6.11 -3.77
C GLY A 308 9.98 6.93 -4.57
N THR A 309 9.21 7.71 -3.83
CA THR A 309 8.71 9.05 -4.16
C THR A 309 7.62 9.20 -5.25
N ALA A 310 6.39 9.16 -4.74
CA ALA A 310 5.18 9.82 -5.22
C ALA A 310 4.44 9.19 -6.42
N GLY A 311 3.23 8.69 -6.14
CA GLY A 311 2.04 9.04 -6.92
C GLY A 311 1.85 8.46 -8.32
N GLY A 312 2.88 7.93 -8.98
CA GLY A 312 2.81 7.47 -10.37
C GLY A 312 3.29 6.03 -10.59
N SER A 313 2.72 5.38 -11.59
CA SER A 313 3.33 4.19 -12.20
C SER A 313 4.43 4.64 -13.15
N ILE A 314 5.64 4.11 -12.96
CA ILE A 314 6.77 4.29 -13.88
C ILE A 314 6.92 3.00 -14.70
N ALA A 315 6.72 3.08 -16.01
CA ALA A 315 6.90 1.96 -16.92
C ALA A 315 7.95 2.33 -17.98
N SER A 316 8.93 1.46 -18.22
CA SER A 316 9.84 1.61 -19.37
C SER A 316 9.20 0.98 -20.61
N LYS A 317 9.10 1.73 -21.70
CA LYS A 317 8.64 1.22 -23.00
C LYS A 317 9.80 1.26 -24.00
N ILE A 318 10.00 0.20 -24.76
CA ILE A 318 10.96 0.18 -25.86
C ILE A 318 10.18 0.41 -27.15
N ARG A 319 10.34 1.57 -27.80
CA ARG A 319 9.84 1.81 -29.16
C ARG A 319 11.05 1.91 -30.08
N THR A 320 11.47 0.81 -30.69
CA THR A 320 12.64 0.77 -31.57
C THR A 320 12.62 1.94 -32.56
N PRO A 321 13.68 2.79 -32.62
CA PRO A 321 14.99 2.68 -31.98
C PRO A 321 15.14 3.36 -30.59
N ILE A 322 14.11 4.03 -30.07
CA ILE A 322 14.16 4.86 -28.86
C ILE A 322 13.59 4.09 -27.66
N ARG A 323 14.39 3.95 -26.60
CA ARG A 323 13.87 3.56 -25.29
C ARG A 323 13.22 4.77 -24.64
N THR A 324 12.06 4.60 -24.02
CA THR A 324 11.35 5.67 -23.30
C THR A 324 11.00 5.24 -21.87
N MET A 325 10.92 6.23 -20.98
CA MET A 325 10.36 6.09 -19.64
C MET A 325 9.00 6.80 -19.62
N ILE A 326 7.97 6.10 -19.20
CA ILE A 326 6.62 6.65 -19.06
C ILE A 326 6.32 6.78 -17.57
N LYS A 327 6.01 7.99 -17.12
CA LYS A 327 5.39 8.28 -15.83
C LYS A 327 3.91 8.51 -16.05
N GLN A 328 3.04 7.86 -15.30
CA GLN A 328 1.59 8.06 -15.39
C GLN A 328 0.95 8.15 -14.01
N ALA A 329 0.00 9.07 -13.84
CA ALA A 329 -0.78 9.22 -12.63
C ALA A 329 -2.27 9.47 -12.97
N SER A 330 -3.17 8.94 -12.16
CA SER A 330 -4.62 9.15 -12.25
C SER A 330 -5.17 9.82 -10.98
N ARG A 331 -6.43 10.27 -11.01
CA ARG A 331 -7.13 11.07 -9.97
C ARG A 331 -7.21 10.44 -8.56
N GLY A 332 -6.62 9.27 -8.32
CA GLY A 332 -6.63 8.54 -7.04
C GLY A 332 -5.26 8.16 -6.44
N GLY A 333 -4.16 8.74 -6.93
CA GLY A 333 -2.82 8.48 -6.41
C GLY A 333 -2.56 9.07 -5.01
N TYR A 334 -1.47 8.65 -4.36
CA TYR A 334 -1.00 9.12 -3.03
C TYR A 334 -1.29 10.61 -2.77
N GLU A 335 -1.97 10.92 -1.65
CA GLU A 335 -2.42 12.27 -1.24
C GLU A 335 -3.34 13.01 -2.23
N GLY A 336 -3.86 12.35 -3.27
CA GLY A 336 -4.52 13.03 -4.40
C GLY A 336 -3.55 13.86 -5.25
N ALA A 337 -2.25 13.80 -4.97
CA ALA A 337 -1.24 14.71 -5.51
C ALA A 337 -0.44 14.14 -6.69
N GLY A 338 -0.55 12.84 -7.00
CA GLY A 338 0.19 12.22 -8.11
C GLY A 338 -0.08 12.89 -9.46
N LEU A 339 -1.37 13.16 -9.74
CA LEU A 339 -1.79 13.90 -10.92
C LEU A 339 -1.18 15.31 -10.97
N ALA A 340 -1.27 16.05 -9.85
CA ALA A 340 -0.69 17.38 -9.74
C ALA A 340 0.83 17.37 -9.88
N LYS A 341 1.53 16.37 -9.33
CA LYS A 341 2.99 16.23 -9.42
C LYS A 341 3.44 15.99 -10.87
N ILE A 342 2.84 15.02 -11.57
CA ILE A 342 3.20 14.75 -12.97
C ILE A 342 2.79 15.93 -13.86
N GLY A 343 1.64 16.56 -13.60
CA GLY A 343 1.24 17.78 -14.30
C GLY A 343 2.24 18.92 -14.12
N ALA A 344 2.71 19.15 -12.89
CA ALA A 344 3.74 20.14 -12.60
C ALA A 344 5.05 19.79 -13.31
N GLU A 345 5.49 18.53 -13.27
CA GLU A 345 6.68 18.07 -13.98
C GLU A 345 6.59 18.36 -15.49
N ILE A 346 5.46 18.05 -16.13
CA ILE A 346 5.19 18.37 -17.54
C ILE A 346 5.31 19.88 -17.78
N ASN A 347 4.66 20.71 -16.96
CA ASN A 347 4.72 22.16 -17.09
C ASN A 347 6.17 22.68 -16.99
N PHE A 348 6.99 22.09 -16.13
CA PHE A 348 8.41 22.45 -16.05
C PHE A 348 9.18 22.09 -17.32
N TYR A 349 8.96 20.91 -17.90
CA TYR A 349 9.58 20.55 -19.18
C TYR A 349 9.15 21.48 -20.32
N GLU A 350 7.91 21.94 -20.32
CA GLU A 350 7.43 22.95 -21.28
C GLU A 350 8.13 24.29 -21.05
N ALA A 351 8.26 24.71 -19.78
CA ALA A 351 8.95 25.94 -19.39
C ALA A 351 10.46 25.94 -19.70
N LEU A 352 11.10 24.78 -19.84
CA LEU A 352 12.49 24.68 -20.34
C LEU A 352 12.64 25.23 -21.77
N GLY A 353 11.56 25.46 -22.51
CA GLY A 353 11.58 26.16 -23.80
C GLY A 353 11.64 27.69 -23.68
N GLU A 354 11.37 28.25 -22.50
CA GLU A 354 11.37 29.70 -22.27
C GLU A 354 12.79 30.24 -22.13
N ASP A 355 13.03 31.49 -22.57
CA ASP A 355 14.36 32.13 -22.55
C ASP A 355 15.06 32.08 -21.18
N ARG A 356 14.28 32.09 -20.08
CA ARG A 356 14.81 32.09 -18.70
C ARG A 356 15.30 30.73 -18.21
N LEU A 357 14.84 29.64 -18.82
CA LEU A 357 15.17 28.26 -18.43
C LEU A 357 15.82 27.47 -19.56
N ASN A 358 15.86 28.00 -20.78
CA ASN A 358 16.40 27.30 -21.96
C ASN A 358 17.86 26.84 -21.79
N SER A 359 18.66 27.53 -20.98
CA SER A 359 20.02 27.09 -20.67
C SER A 359 20.08 25.78 -19.87
N LEU A 360 19.00 25.41 -19.17
CA LEU A 360 18.88 24.16 -18.42
C LEU A 360 18.41 22.98 -19.28
N LYS A 361 17.83 23.24 -20.45
CA LYS A 361 17.17 22.22 -21.29
C LYS A 361 18.06 21.01 -21.61
N GLU A 362 19.36 21.23 -21.77
CA GLU A 362 20.33 20.17 -22.06
C GLU A 362 20.63 19.24 -20.87
N LEU A 363 20.29 19.67 -19.65
CA LEU A 363 20.44 18.88 -18.43
C LEU A 363 19.26 17.92 -18.22
N TYR A 364 18.19 18.00 -19.01
CA TYR A 364 16.99 17.21 -18.82
C TYR A 364 16.73 16.25 -19.99
N PRO A 365 16.08 15.10 -19.74
CA PRO A 365 15.64 14.21 -20.80
C PRO A 365 14.72 14.91 -21.80
N LYS A 366 14.82 14.50 -23.07
CA LYS A 366 13.88 14.97 -24.09
C LYS A 366 12.48 14.39 -23.82
N VAL A 367 11.46 15.25 -23.77
CA VAL A 367 10.06 14.82 -23.78
C VAL A 367 9.71 14.25 -25.15
N ILE A 368 9.17 13.04 -25.17
CA ILE A 368 8.68 12.36 -26.37
C ILE A 368 7.18 12.62 -26.54
N SER A 369 6.42 12.49 -25.46
CA SER A 369 5.01 12.84 -25.42
C SER A 369 4.60 13.22 -24.00
N SER A 370 3.58 14.07 -23.87
CA SER A 370 2.97 14.42 -22.59
C SER A 370 1.45 14.55 -22.75
N LYS A 371 0.72 14.36 -21.66
CA LYS A 371 -0.73 14.55 -21.58
C LYS A 371 -1.08 14.99 -20.17
N ILE A 372 -1.93 16.01 -20.05
CA ILE A 372 -2.57 16.42 -18.80
C ILE A 372 -4.07 16.50 -19.06
N SER A 373 -4.88 15.93 -18.17
CA SER A 373 -6.34 16.07 -18.16
C SER A 373 -6.87 16.16 -16.72
N ALA A 374 -8.18 16.32 -16.57
CA ALA A 374 -8.83 16.39 -15.26
C ALA A 374 -8.72 15.08 -14.44
N SER A 375 -8.44 13.95 -15.06
CA SER A 375 -8.41 12.64 -14.40
C SER A 375 -7.08 11.88 -14.55
N GLU A 376 -6.18 12.34 -15.40
CA GLU A 376 -4.92 11.66 -15.71
C GLU A 376 -3.83 12.62 -16.20
N ALA A 377 -2.58 12.30 -15.88
CA ALA A 377 -1.40 12.89 -16.50
C ALA A 377 -0.41 11.79 -16.88
N SER A 378 0.23 11.93 -18.04
CA SER A 378 1.25 11.02 -18.53
C SER A 378 2.42 11.80 -19.13
N LEU A 379 3.64 11.38 -18.83
CA LEU A 379 4.87 11.96 -19.33
C LEU A 379 5.78 10.86 -19.86
N GLU A 380 6.05 10.86 -21.16
CA GLU A 380 6.99 9.97 -21.84
C GLU A 380 8.29 10.73 -22.10
N LEU A 381 9.38 10.29 -21.47
CA LEU A 381 10.72 10.85 -21.60
C LEU A 381 11.62 9.91 -22.39
N ALA A 382 12.59 10.46 -23.13
CA ALA A 382 13.67 9.69 -23.71
C ALA A 382 14.46 8.99 -22.59
N TYR A 383 14.61 7.68 -22.71
CA TYR A 383 15.30 6.88 -21.71
C TYR A 383 16.81 7.07 -21.80
N ILE A 384 17.45 7.21 -20.65
CA ILE A 384 18.88 7.44 -20.53
C ILE A 384 19.60 6.08 -20.47
N GLY A 385 19.89 5.49 -21.64
CA GLY A 385 20.89 4.42 -21.82
C GLY A 385 20.88 3.27 -20.79
N LYS A 386 22.04 2.99 -20.18
CA LYS A 386 22.20 2.15 -18.96
C LYS A 386 22.27 3.01 -17.69
N GLY A 387 21.90 4.29 -17.81
CA GLY A 387 22.28 5.33 -16.85
C GLY A 387 21.85 5.00 -15.44
N LYS A 388 22.79 5.18 -14.51
CA LYS A 388 22.60 4.92 -13.08
C LYS A 388 22.49 6.23 -12.34
N SER A 389 21.71 6.27 -11.25
CA SER A 389 21.78 7.44 -10.39
C SER A 389 23.18 7.54 -9.77
N ILE A 390 23.62 8.75 -9.44
CA ILE A 390 24.88 8.95 -8.71
C ILE A 390 24.87 8.13 -7.41
N SER A 391 23.72 8.06 -6.73
CA SER A 391 23.53 7.20 -5.56
C SER A 391 23.74 5.71 -5.86
N ASP A 392 23.21 5.20 -6.98
CA ASP A 392 23.43 3.80 -7.39
C ASP A 392 24.89 3.50 -7.66
N ILE A 393 25.58 4.42 -8.33
CA ILE A 393 27.00 4.24 -8.63
C ILE A 393 27.80 4.21 -7.33
N TRP A 394 27.52 5.13 -6.41
CA TRP A 394 28.11 5.13 -5.07
C TRP A 394 27.82 3.81 -4.33
N ASN A 395 26.59 3.31 -4.42
CA ASN A 395 26.23 2.04 -3.80
C ASN A 395 27.02 0.86 -4.36
N GLU A 396 27.13 0.75 -5.68
CA GLU A 396 27.84 -0.37 -6.29
C GLU A 396 29.35 -0.31 -6.08
N GLN A 397 29.95 0.87 -6.08
CA GLN A 397 31.40 1.04 -6.03
C GLN A 397 31.95 1.26 -4.62
N GLY A 398 31.10 1.52 -3.63
CA GLY A 398 31.52 1.84 -2.25
C GLY A 398 32.29 3.16 -2.12
N ARG A 399 32.29 3.99 -3.16
CA ARG A 399 32.93 5.32 -3.18
C ARG A 399 32.14 6.27 -4.04
N VAL A 400 32.04 7.53 -3.60
CA VAL A 400 31.34 8.57 -4.36
C VAL A 400 32.20 8.95 -5.55
N LEU A 401 31.59 9.10 -6.72
CA LEU A 401 32.26 9.70 -7.87
C LEU A 401 32.37 11.22 -7.69
N SER A 402 33.09 11.68 -6.66
CA SER A 402 33.10 13.09 -6.23
C SER A 402 33.46 14.04 -7.38
N SER A 403 34.44 13.69 -8.22
CA SER A 403 34.80 14.47 -9.41
C SER A 403 33.64 14.60 -10.40
N GLN A 404 32.94 13.50 -10.68
CA GLN A 404 31.79 13.50 -11.59
C GLN A 404 30.64 14.28 -10.96
N THR A 405 30.28 14.01 -9.70
CA THR A 405 29.21 14.73 -8.99
C THR A 405 29.49 16.23 -8.94
N MET A 406 30.71 16.66 -8.60
CA MET A 406 31.08 18.08 -8.63
C MET A 406 31.06 18.66 -10.04
N SER A 407 31.44 17.89 -11.06
CA SER A 407 31.31 18.32 -12.46
C SER A 407 29.85 18.59 -12.83
N VAL A 408 28.90 17.76 -12.36
CA VAL A 408 27.45 18.01 -12.55
C VAL A 408 27.01 19.29 -11.87
N VAL A 409 27.34 19.43 -10.59
CA VAL A 409 26.90 20.57 -9.77
C VAL A 409 27.44 21.88 -10.37
N ARG A 410 28.71 21.87 -10.81
CA ARG A 410 29.31 22.99 -11.57
C ARG A 410 28.55 23.25 -12.87
N CYS A 411 28.31 22.21 -13.68
CA CYS A 411 27.57 22.34 -14.93
C CYS A 411 26.19 22.96 -14.73
N LEU A 412 25.43 22.54 -13.70
CA LEU A 412 24.14 23.14 -13.35
C LEU A 412 24.27 24.63 -13.01
N PHE A 413 25.22 24.98 -12.15
CA PHE A 413 25.44 26.36 -11.74
C PHE A 413 25.95 27.24 -12.88
N ASP A 414 26.71 26.71 -13.83
CA ASP A 414 27.20 27.42 -15.01
C ASP A 414 26.10 27.81 -16.00
N ARG A 415 24.95 27.13 -15.99
CA ARG A 415 23.82 27.42 -16.89
C ARG A 415 23.12 28.76 -16.63
N SER A 416 23.67 29.62 -15.78
CA SER A 416 23.30 31.04 -15.68
C SER A 416 21.83 31.31 -15.34
N TYR A 417 21.07 30.31 -14.91
CA TYR A 417 19.66 30.47 -14.50
C TYR A 417 19.55 31.39 -13.26
N LEU A 418 20.59 31.38 -12.42
CA LEU A 418 20.77 32.29 -11.28
C LEU A 418 21.22 33.71 -11.67
N LYS A 419 21.43 34.03 -12.96
CA LYS A 419 21.72 35.42 -13.38
C LYS A 419 20.47 36.27 -13.54
N ARG A 420 19.27 35.67 -13.46
CA ARG A 420 17.98 36.34 -13.63
C ARG A 420 17.23 36.44 -12.31
N LEU A 421 17.88 36.98 -11.29
CA LEU A 421 17.29 37.15 -9.97
C LEU A 421 16.48 38.44 -9.92
N ARG A 422 15.33 38.36 -9.27
CA ARG A 422 14.51 39.49 -8.85
C ARG A 422 14.73 39.73 -7.36
N CYS A 423 14.90 40.98 -6.95
CA CYS A 423 14.85 41.35 -5.55
C CYS A 423 13.40 41.27 -5.04
N VAL A 424 13.22 40.68 -3.86
CA VAL A 424 11.91 40.59 -3.21
C VAL A 424 11.86 41.49 -1.98
N GLU A 425 10.67 42.04 -1.74
CA GLU A 425 10.39 42.77 -0.51
C GLU A 425 10.44 41.83 0.69
N LEU A 426 10.78 42.37 1.86
CA LEU A 426 10.95 41.57 3.08
C LEU A 426 9.69 40.76 3.43
N ASN A 427 8.50 41.34 3.27
CA ASN A 427 7.23 40.65 3.53
C ASN A 427 6.93 39.50 2.54
N GLU A 428 7.48 39.56 1.33
CA GLU A 428 7.43 38.46 0.37
C GLU A 428 8.45 37.39 0.77
N GLY A 429 9.66 37.80 1.15
CA GLY A 429 10.69 36.92 1.71
C GLY A 429 10.19 36.13 2.92
N TYR A 430 9.50 36.77 3.87
CA TYR A 430 8.88 36.10 5.03
C TYR A 430 7.90 35.01 4.62
N ARG A 431 7.04 35.28 3.63
CA ARG A 431 6.06 34.31 3.15
C ARG A 431 6.72 33.11 2.48
N LEU A 432 7.79 33.34 1.71
CA LEU A 432 8.57 32.25 1.11
C LEU A 432 9.30 31.43 2.17
N LEU A 433 9.90 32.08 3.16
CA LEU A 433 10.59 31.43 4.26
C LEU A 433 9.63 30.52 5.05
N ASP A 434 8.46 31.03 5.41
CA ASP A 434 7.41 30.27 6.10
C ASP A 434 6.92 29.09 5.26
N ALA A 435 6.51 29.32 4.02
CA ALA A 435 5.87 28.30 3.19
C ALA A 435 6.82 27.17 2.77
N LEU A 436 8.08 27.50 2.42
CA LEU A 436 9.03 26.51 1.92
C LEU A 436 9.71 25.70 3.02
N TYR A 437 9.96 26.31 4.17
CA TYR A 437 10.81 25.74 5.22
C TYR A 437 10.03 25.43 6.50
N PHE A 438 9.38 26.42 7.12
CA PHE A 438 8.76 26.25 8.43
C PHE A 438 7.47 25.45 8.40
N ASP A 439 6.46 25.92 7.66
CA ASP A 439 5.13 25.27 7.61
C ASP A 439 5.29 23.82 7.15
N ARG A 440 6.09 23.60 6.10
CA ARG A 440 6.34 22.26 5.57
C ARG A 440 6.98 21.31 6.58
N ALA A 441 7.97 21.74 7.34
CA ALA A 441 8.63 20.88 8.32
C ALA A 441 7.77 20.67 9.56
N ILE A 442 7.24 21.76 10.14
CA ILE A 442 6.45 21.74 11.38
C ILE A 442 5.15 20.95 11.15
N ASP A 443 4.37 21.27 10.12
CA ASP A 443 3.07 20.64 9.90
C ASP A 443 3.22 19.15 9.65
N ARG A 444 4.25 18.74 8.91
CA ARG A 444 4.51 17.32 8.62
C ARG A 444 4.96 16.54 9.84
N LEU A 445 5.80 17.12 10.71
CA LEU A 445 6.17 16.50 11.98
C LEU A 445 4.96 16.40 12.93
N MET A 446 4.15 17.45 13.03
CA MET A 446 2.93 17.45 13.85
C MET A 446 1.91 16.43 13.33
N ASN A 447 1.76 16.32 12.01
CA ASN A 447 0.89 15.33 11.39
C ASN A 447 1.43 13.91 11.58
N LEU A 448 2.75 13.71 11.54
CA LEU A 448 3.34 12.41 11.88
C LEU A 448 2.90 11.96 13.28
N GLY A 449 2.99 12.84 14.29
CA GLY A 449 2.53 12.53 15.65
C GLY A 449 1.05 12.13 15.72
N LYS A 450 0.16 12.92 15.09
CA LYS A 450 -1.27 12.61 15.01
C LYS A 450 -1.52 11.25 14.36
N LEU A 451 -0.88 10.99 13.23
CA LEU A 451 -1.11 9.77 12.46
C LEU A 451 -0.57 8.54 13.16
N THR A 452 0.61 8.62 13.77
CA THR A 452 1.21 7.51 14.52
C THR A 452 0.38 7.05 15.71
N SER A 453 -0.47 7.92 16.29
CA SER A 453 -1.37 7.54 17.38
C SER A 453 -2.37 6.43 17.01
N GLN A 454 -2.57 6.20 15.72
CA GLN A 454 -3.48 5.17 15.19
C GLN A 454 -2.78 3.80 15.03
N PHE A 455 -1.46 3.75 15.17
CA PHE A 455 -0.65 2.55 14.93
C PHE A 455 -0.10 1.98 16.24
N CYS A 456 -0.01 0.65 16.32
CA CYS A 456 0.75 -0.02 17.38
C CYS A 456 2.25 0.11 17.05
N LEU A 457 2.87 1.17 17.55
CA LEU A 457 4.28 1.45 17.34
C LEU A 457 5.16 0.63 18.28
N ASP A 458 6.39 0.42 17.84
CA ASP A 458 7.47 0.03 18.73
C ASP A 458 7.62 1.05 19.90
N PRO A 459 7.84 0.61 21.15
CA PRO A 459 7.87 1.51 22.31
C PRO A 459 8.92 2.62 22.24
N THR A 460 10.11 2.36 21.67
CA THR A 460 11.18 3.36 21.60
C THR A 460 10.84 4.40 20.54
N PHE A 461 10.31 3.96 19.39
CA PHE A 461 9.81 4.89 18.37
C PHE A 461 8.62 5.72 18.89
N ALA A 462 7.69 5.11 19.63
CA ALA A 462 6.58 5.83 20.26
C ALA A 462 7.08 6.90 21.26
N LYS A 463 8.14 6.60 22.01
CA LYS A 463 8.81 7.57 22.90
C LYS A 463 9.38 8.76 22.11
N LEU A 464 10.07 8.52 20.99
CA LEU A 464 10.56 9.61 20.14
C LEU A 464 9.44 10.51 19.62
N ILE A 465 8.36 9.93 19.10
CA ILE A 465 7.23 10.71 18.58
C ILE A 465 6.55 11.52 19.69
N ARG A 466 6.40 10.94 20.88
CA ARG A 466 5.88 11.65 22.05
C ARG A 466 6.80 12.80 22.44
N ASN A 467 8.11 12.57 22.54
CA ASN A 467 9.08 13.62 22.83
C ASN A 467 9.00 14.76 21.81
N LEU A 468 8.89 14.44 20.52
CA LEU A 468 8.66 15.44 19.47
C LEU A 468 7.40 16.27 19.74
N SER A 469 6.28 15.61 20.03
CA SER A 469 4.96 16.23 20.21
C SER A 469 4.85 17.08 21.48
N GLU A 470 5.48 16.63 22.56
CA GLU A 470 5.52 17.33 23.86
C GLU A 470 6.58 18.45 23.89
N GLY A 471 7.44 18.50 22.87
CA GLY A 471 8.56 19.44 22.83
C GLY A 471 9.75 19.00 23.69
N SER A 472 9.79 17.78 24.20
CA SER A 472 10.93 17.28 24.98
C SER A 472 12.19 17.17 24.11
N ASP A 473 13.34 17.42 24.71
CA ASP A 473 14.63 17.28 24.03
C ASP A 473 14.90 15.81 23.70
N LEU A 474 15.71 15.60 22.67
CA LEU A 474 16.10 14.29 22.18
C LEU A 474 17.48 13.95 22.69
N ILE A 475 17.73 12.67 22.99
CA ILE A 475 19.08 12.17 23.25
C ILE A 475 19.53 11.39 22.03
N ILE A 476 20.52 11.93 21.31
CA ILE A 476 21.05 11.34 20.08
C ILE A 476 22.56 11.11 20.24
N SER A 477 22.98 9.85 20.15
CA SER A 477 24.36 9.40 20.34
C SER A 477 24.96 9.87 21.68
N GLY A 478 24.15 9.83 22.75
CA GLY A 478 24.53 10.29 24.09
C GLY A 478 24.45 11.80 24.32
N GLU A 479 24.24 12.59 23.27
CA GLU A 479 24.20 14.05 23.34
C GLU A 479 22.77 14.58 23.41
N PRO A 480 22.48 15.58 24.26
CA PRO A 480 21.19 16.27 24.25
C PRO A 480 21.08 17.16 23.00
N VAL A 481 20.01 16.97 22.24
CA VAL A 481 19.65 17.74 21.06
C VAL A 481 18.30 18.39 21.31
N GLU A 482 18.24 19.73 21.22
CA GLU A 482 17.00 20.46 21.46
C GLU A 482 15.92 20.02 20.46
N ASN A 483 14.69 19.94 20.93
CA ASN A 483 13.57 19.50 20.10
C ASN A 483 13.46 20.32 18.79
N PRO A 484 13.42 19.68 17.61
CA PRO A 484 13.45 20.42 16.34
C PRO A 484 12.23 21.32 16.13
N ILE A 485 11.05 20.97 16.68
CA ILE A 485 9.86 21.83 16.60
C ILE A 485 10.03 23.08 17.45
N LYS A 486 10.66 22.97 18.63
CA LYS A 486 11.02 24.12 19.47
C LYS A 486 12.01 25.03 18.75
N LEU A 487 13.09 24.47 18.20
CA LEU A 487 14.10 25.22 17.47
C LEU A 487 13.51 25.97 16.26
N LEU A 488 12.70 25.29 15.42
CA LEU A 488 12.06 25.95 14.28
C LEU A 488 11.14 27.09 14.73
N ARG A 489 10.37 26.92 15.82
CA ARG A 489 9.53 27.98 16.39
C ARG A 489 10.36 29.13 16.96
N LYS A 490 11.47 28.84 17.64
CA LYS A 490 12.42 29.85 18.16
C LYS A 490 12.95 30.73 17.02
N ILE A 491 13.37 30.12 15.90
CA ILE A 491 13.82 30.85 14.71
C ILE A 491 12.66 31.67 14.12
N ARG A 492 11.51 31.03 13.85
CA ARG A 492 10.33 31.67 13.23
C ARG A 492 9.77 32.84 14.03
N CYS A 493 9.84 32.79 15.36
CA CYS A 493 9.35 33.86 16.24
C CYS A 493 10.40 34.96 16.51
N SER A 494 11.65 34.78 16.09
CA SER A 494 12.68 35.82 16.20
C SER A 494 12.65 36.70 14.96
N GLU A 495 12.27 37.97 15.11
CA GLU A 495 12.24 38.94 14.01
C GLU A 495 13.63 39.11 13.38
N GLN A 496 14.68 39.16 14.19
CA GLN A 496 16.06 39.26 13.71
C GLN A 496 16.45 38.06 12.84
N LEU A 497 16.29 36.83 13.35
CA LEU A 497 16.68 35.62 12.63
C LEU A 497 15.81 35.40 11.40
N THR A 498 14.51 35.67 11.49
CA THR A 498 13.59 35.56 10.36
C THR A 498 13.94 36.59 9.28
N SER A 499 14.26 37.84 9.65
CA SER A 499 14.69 38.88 8.71
C SER A 499 16.00 38.54 8.02
N GLU A 500 16.96 37.99 8.78
CA GLU A 500 18.23 37.52 8.24
C GLU A 500 18.02 36.36 7.25
N LEU A 501 17.28 35.33 7.67
CA LEU A 501 17.07 34.14 6.87
C LEU A 501 16.09 34.36 5.71
N SER A 502 15.33 35.46 5.67
CA SER A 502 14.39 35.69 4.58
C SER A 502 15.11 35.90 3.24
N PRO A 503 14.70 35.20 2.16
CA PRO A 503 15.27 35.44 0.85
C PRO A 503 15.06 36.90 0.45
N ARG A 504 16.13 37.52 -0.06
CA ARG A 504 16.08 38.87 -0.66
C ARG A 504 16.06 38.80 -2.17
N THR A 505 16.35 37.62 -2.71
CA THR A 505 16.31 37.32 -4.13
C THR A 505 15.49 36.07 -4.40
N VAL A 506 14.79 36.08 -5.53
CA VAL A 506 14.14 34.90 -6.10
C VAL A 506 14.52 34.80 -7.58
N GLY A 507 14.56 33.58 -8.09
CA GLY A 507 14.86 33.32 -9.49
C GLY A 507 14.04 32.16 -10.04
N PRO A 508 14.30 31.75 -11.30
CA PRO A 508 13.72 30.53 -11.85
C PRO A 508 14.13 29.30 -11.02
N CYS A 509 13.21 28.36 -10.84
CA CYS A 509 13.52 27.07 -10.20
C CYS A 509 14.53 26.28 -11.06
N GLY A 510 15.61 25.81 -10.44
CA GLY A 510 16.60 24.97 -11.10
C GLY A 510 16.08 23.55 -11.27
N HIS A 511 15.51 22.96 -10.21
CA HIS A 511 14.95 21.59 -10.23
C HIS A 511 13.78 21.38 -9.24
N GLY A 512 13.90 21.94 -8.04
CA GLY A 512 12.97 21.83 -6.92
C GLY A 512 13.09 20.55 -6.07
N ASP A 513 13.90 19.58 -6.50
CA ASP A 513 14.22 18.33 -5.76
C ASP A 513 15.59 17.80 -6.18
N LEU A 514 16.55 18.72 -6.22
CA LEU A 514 17.91 18.45 -6.64
C LEU A 514 18.59 17.53 -5.64
N THR A 515 18.57 16.23 -5.89
CA THR A 515 19.22 15.22 -5.03
C THR A 515 20.12 14.34 -5.89
N ILE A 516 21.14 13.72 -5.29
CA ILE A 516 21.98 12.75 -6.02
C ILE A 516 21.21 11.49 -6.47
N LEU A 517 20.00 11.29 -5.94
CA LEU A 517 19.06 10.24 -6.38
C LEU A 517 18.41 10.61 -7.73
N ASN A 518 18.27 11.90 -8.00
CA ASN A 518 17.67 12.47 -9.20
C ASN A 518 18.71 12.89 -10.27
N MET A 519 19.98 12.53 -10.07
CA MET A 519 21.07 12.75 -11.00
C MET A 519 21.44 11.43 -11.67
N ILE A 520 21.15 11.28 -12.96
CA ILE A 520 21.48 10.08 -13.75
C ILE A 520 22.73 10.33 -14.57
N TYR A 521 23.75 9.51 -14.38
CA TYR A 521 24.94 9.52 -15.22
C TYR A 521 24.75 8.62 -16.44
N ASP A 522 24.97 9.20 -17.61
CA ASP A 522 24.93 8.53 -18.90
C ASP A 522 26.37 8.22 -19.36
N ASP A 523 26.85 7.03 -18.98
CA ASP A 523 28.18 6.53 -19.35
C ASP A 523 28.46 6.61 -20.87
N SER A 524 27.42 6.54 -21.71
CA SER A 524 27.60 6.51 -23.16
C SER A 524 27.92 7.87 -23.77
N GLN A 525 27.53 8.95 -23.07
CA GLN A 525 27.71 10.33 -23.50
C GLN A 525 28.54 11.15 -22.52
N ASP A 526 29.07 10.49 -21.47
CA ASP A 526 29.84 11.08 -20.37
C ASP A 526 29.20 12.38 -19.84
N ARG A 527 27.90 12.30 -19.55
CA ARG A 527 27.13 13.44 -19.06
C ARG A 527 26.16 13.04 -17.96
N VAL A 528 25.71 14.02 -17.19
CA VAL A 528 24.65 13.81 -16.21
C VAL A 528 23.40 14.54 -16.63
N LEU A 529 22.28 13.85 -16.45
CA LEU A 529 20.94 14.36 -16.66
C LEU A 529 20.18 14.36 -15.34
N LEU A 530 19.36 15.38 -15.17
CA LEU A 530 18.48 15.56 -14.05
C LEU A 530 17.10 14.99 -14.39
N ILE A 531 16.49 14.29 -13.43
CA ILE A 531 15.17 13.67 -13.60
C ILE A 531 14.25 14.02 -12.42
N ASP A 532 12.93 13.87 -12.62
CA ASP A 532 11.93 14.15 -11.57
C ASP A 532 11.98 15.58 -10.99
N PRO A 533 12.02 16.64 -11.83
CA PRO A 533 11.88 18.00 -11.32
C PRO A 533 10.49 18.16 -10.66
N ARG A 534 10.41 18.99 -9.61
CA ARG A 534 9.17 19.18 -8.84
C ARG A 534 8.10 19.97 -9.57
N GLY A 535 8.44 20.51 -10.73
CA GLY A 535 7.45 21.14 -11.59
C GLY A 535 7.14 22.60 -11.26
N HIS A 536 7.92 23.23 -10.37
CA HIS A 536 7.69 24.64 -10.03
C HIS A 536 8.14 25.54 -11.18
N VAL A 537 7.18 26.19 -11.84
CA VAL A 537 7.42 27.15 -12.91
C VAL A 537 7.14 28.54 -12.36
N GLY A 538 8.19 29.23 -11.92
CA GLY A 538 8.03 30.55 -11.30
C GLY A 538 9.22 30.94 -10.42
N GLU A 539 8.95 31.90 -9.55
CA GLU A 539 9.90 32.42 -8.60
C GLU A 539 10.19 31.42 -7.49
N TRP A 540 11.47 31.23 -7.22
CA TRP A 540 12.01 30.16 -6.40
C TRP A 540 13.21 30.67 -5.62
N ASP A 541 13.35 30.20 -4.39
CA ASP A 541 14.54 30.44 -3.60
C ASP A 541 15.60 29.40 -3.96
N ALA A 542 16.73 29.87 -4.50
CA ALA A 542 17.84 29.00 -4.91
C ALA A 542 18.43 28.21 -3.73
N ALA A 543 18.30 28.70 -2.50
CA ALA A 543 18.76 27.99 -1.31
C ALA A 543 18.04 26.64 -1.13
N TYR A 544 16.81 26.52 -1.65
CA TYR A 544 16.03 25.29 -1.58
C TYR A 544 16.66 24.16 -2.42
N ASP A 545 17.09 24.45 -3.65
CA ASP A 545 17.75 23.46 -4.52
C ASP A 545 19.08 23.02 -3.95
N VAL A 546 19.87 23.97 -3.43
CA VAL A 546 21.13 23.66 -2.76
C VAL A 546 20.87 22.83 -1.50
N GLY A 547 19.91 23.21 -0.67
CA GLY A 547 19.54 22.48 0.54
C GLY A 547 19.06 21.05 0.27
N LYS A 548 18.34 20.81 -0.83
CA LYS A 548 17.99 19.44 -1.29
C LYS A 548 19.22 18.60 -1.64
N LEU A 549 20.22 19.21 -2.27
CA LEU A 549 21.45 18.54 -2.61
C LEU A 549 22.23 18.18 -1.34
N LEU A 550 22.41 19.17 -0.45
CA LEU A 550 23.03 18.99 0.87
C LEU A 550 22.32 17.91 1.68
N PHE A 551 20.99 17.92 1.72
CA PHE A 551 20.16 16.87 2.34
C PHE A 551 20.52 15.46 1.84
N SER A 552 20.61 15.28 0.52
CA SER A 552 20.97 13.98 -0.05
C SER A 552 22.39 13.53 0.29
N LEU A 553 23.34 14.47 0.31
CA LEU A 553 24.75 14.24 0.66
C LEU A 553 24.97 14.09 2.17
N GLY A 554 24.18 14.76 3.00
CA GLY A 554 24.29 14.81 4.46
C GLY A 554 23.79 13.55 5.17
N GLY A 555 23.53 12.47 4.43
CA GLY A 555 23.18 11.15 4.97
C GLY A 555 21.87 10.59 4.43
N PHE A 556 20.99 11.39 3.82
CA PHE A 556 19.70 10.90 3.37
C PHE A 556 19.80 9.77 2.34
N ALA A 557 20.70 9.90 1.35
CA ALA A 557 20.92 8.83 0.38
C ALA A 557 21.37 7.52 1.06
N GLN A 558 22.17 7.62 2.12
CA GLN A 558 22.63 6.46 2.89
C GLN A 558 21.47 5.80 3.66
N ILE A 559 20.59 6.59 4.27
CA ILE A 559 19.40 6.10 4.97
C ILE A 559 18.50 5.34 4.00
N MET A 560 18.26 5.91 2.82
CA MET A 560 17.44 5.29 1.78
C MET A 560 18.00 3.94 1.33
N CYS A 561 19.33 3.83 1.23
CA CYS A 561 20.02 2.62 0.83
C CYS A 561 20.30 1.66 2.00
N GLY A 562 19.83 1.97 3.21
CA GLY A 562 20.00 1.15 4.41
C GLY A 562 21.45 1.08 4.92
N ARG A 563 22.31 2.02 4.52
CA ARG A 563 23.72 2.12 4.90
C ARG A 563 24.00 3.03 6.08
N LEU A 564 23.02 3.84 6.45
CA LEU A 564 23.04 4.66 7.64
C LEU A 564 21.78 4.31 8.41
N GLN A 565 21.95 3.60 9.52
CA GLN A 565 20.85 3.19 10.36
C GLN A 565 21.06 3.72 11.78
N PHE A 566 19.96 3.70 12.52
CA PHE A 566 19.98 3.99 13.94
C PHE A 566 19.78 2.72 14.71
N GLN A 567 20.42 2.68 15.87
CA GLN A 567 20.18 1.68 16.89
C GLN A 567 19.53 2.36 18.08
N TRP A 568 18.57 1.67 18.69
CA TRP A 568 18.01 2.09 19.96
C TRP A 568 18.86 1.49 21.06
N ASP A 569 19.31 2.33 21.98
CA ASP A 569 19.92 1.86 23.22
C ASP A 569 18.83 1.41 24.20
N ASP A 570 19.21 0.64 25.22
CA ASP A 570 18.28 0.07 26.20
C ASP A 570 17.50 1.14 27.01
N ASP A 571 18.07 2.34 27.13
CA ASP A 571 17.44 3.50 27.77
C ASP A 571 16.47 4.27 26.85
N GLY A 572 16.36 3.82 25.59
CA GLY A 572 15.56 4.41 24.54
C GLY A 572 16.17 5.68 23.94
N SER A 573 17.47 5.91 24.12
CA SER A 573 18.22 6.91 23.35
C SER A 573 18.54 6.39 21.94
N LEU A 574 18.82 7.32 21.03
CA LEU A 574 19.01 7.06 19.60
C LEU A 574 20.49 7.11 19.25
N HIS A 575 21.12 5.98 18.94
CA HIS A 575 22.49 5.99 18.41
C HIS A 575 22.50 6.16 16.89
N LEU A 576 23.04 7.28 16.40
CA LEU A 576 23.27 7.55 14.98
C LEU A 576 24.65 7.06 14.56
N GLU A 577 24.71 6.14 13.59
CA GLU A 577 25.95 5.83 12.88
C GLU A 577 26.49 7.08 12.16
N GLN A 578 27.80 7.21 12.00
CA GLN A 578 28.35 8.36 11.31
C GLN A 578 28.09 8.27 9.80
N PRO A 579 27.66 9.36 9.13
CA PRO A 579 27.58 9.41 7.68
C PRO A 579 28.91 9.06 7.00
N ASP A 580 28.85 8.64 5.74
CA ASP A 580 30.04 8.31 4.95
C ASP A 580 30.88 9.58 4.79
N ARG A 581 32.13 9.52 5.25
CA ARG A 581 33.05 10.67 5.22
C ARG A 581 33.23 11.24 3.82
N SER A 582 33.15 10.41 2.77
CA SER A 582 33.28 10.87 1.39
C SER A 582 32.07 11.70 0.93
N LEU A 583 30.86 11.36 1.39
CA LEU A 583 29.65 12.15 1.14
C LEU A 583 29.66 13.47 1.94
N MET A 584 30.10 13.42 3.20
CA MET A 584 30.26 14.62 4.02
C MET A 584 31.31 15.57 3.45
N LYS A 585 32.44 15.05 2.98
CA LYS A 585 33.44 15.86 2.26
C LYS A 585 32.85 16.49 0.99
N LEU A 586 32.09 15.72 0.21
CA LEU A 586 31.43 16.26 -0.98
C LEU A 586 30.38 17.34 -0.63
N ARG A 587 29.66 17.19 0.49
CA ARG A 587 28.75 18.21 1.02
C ARG A 587 29.50 19.51 1.33
N GLU A 588 30.68 19.43 1.94
CA GLU A 588 31.56 20.57 2.21
C GLU A 588 32.07 21.22 0.91
N GLU A 589 32.52 20.41 -0.05
CA GLU A 589 32.95 20.89 -1.38
C GLU A 589 31.82 21.63 -2.13
N VAL A 590 30.56 21.20 -1.98
CA VAL A 590 29.39 21.91 -2.53
C VAL A 590 29.19 23.27 -1.84
N LEU A 591 29.32 23.37 -0.52
CA LEU A 591 29.21 24.64 0.21
C LEU A 591 30.33 25.62 -0.18
N GLU A 592 31.56 25.13 -0.33
CA GLU A 592 32.70 25.92 -0.82
C GLU A 592 32.45 26.40 -2.25
N LEU A 593 31.91 25.53 -3.11
CA LEU A 593 31.55 25.89 -4.47
C LEU A 593 30.48 27.00 -4.48
N VAL A 594 29.40 26.86 -3.72
CA VAL A 594 28.35 27.89 -3.63
C VAL A 594 28.93 29.23 -3.16
N SER A 595 29.85 29.20 -2.19
CA SER A 595 30.53 30.38 -1.65
C SER A 595 31.42 31.08 -2.68
N SER A 596 32.03 30.35 -3.62
CA SER A 596 33.03 30.90 -4.55
C SER A 596 32.52 31.09 -5.99
N HIS A 597 31.50 30.33 -6.41
CA HIS A 597 31.09 30.25 -7.81
C HIS A 597 30.49 31.57 -8.32
N SER A 598 30.80 31.96 -9.54
CA SER A 598 30.40 33.26 -10.12
C SER A 598 28.88 33.41 -10.26
N SER A 599 28.16 32.31 -10.53
CA SER A 599 26.68 32.32 -10.64
C SER A 599 25.94 32.74 -9.36
N PHE A 600 26.57 32.66 -8.19
CA PHE A 600 26.00 33.12 -6.92
C PHE A 600 26.48 34.51 -6.51
N SER A 601 27.29 35.20 -7.33
CA SER A 601 27.86 36.52 -7.01
C SER A 601 26.79 37.55 -6.63
N GLN A 602 25.69 37.63 -7.37
CA GLN A 602 24.60 38.56 -7.08
C GLN A 602 23.90 38.22 -5.76
N ILE A 603 23.65 36.93 -5.50
CA ILE A 603 23.07 36.47 -4.22
C ILE A 603 24.00 36.84 -3.07
N ARG A 604 25.30 36.55 -3.19
CA ARG A 604 26.29 36.90 -2.15
C ARG A 604 26.37 38.40 -1.90
N LEU A 605 26.25 39.22 -2.95
CA LEU A 605 26.26 40.68 -2.80
C LEU A 605 25.03 41.15 -2.00
N LEU A 606 23.87 40.58 -2.27
CA LEU A 606 22.58 41.01 -1.69
C LEU A 606 22.27 40.37 -0.34
N GLU A 607 22.77 39.16 -0.09
CA GLU A 607 22.39 38.33 1.06
C GLU A 607 23.57 37.90 1.93
N ARG A 608 24.82 38.16 1.50
CA ARG A 608 26.05 37.85 2.25
C ARG A 608 26.06 36.38 2.73
N SER A 609 26.29 36.16 4.03
CA SER A 609 26.31 34.84 4.67
C SER A 609 24.93 34.23 4.84
N ALA A 610 23.85 35.03 4.84
CA ALA A 610 22.49 34.55 5.09
C ALA A 610 22.04 33.48 4.08
N PHE A 611 22.53 33.55 2.84
CA PHE A 611 22.24 32.54 1.82
C PHE A 611 22.72 31.14 2.22
N LEU A 612 23.95 31.02 2.74
CA LEU A 612 24.49 29.73 3.17
C LEU A 612 23.74 29.20 4.38
N LYS A 613 23.43 30.06 5.35
CA LYS A 613 22.62 29.70 6.52
C LYS A 613 21.24 29.19 6.10
N ARG A 614 20.63 29.81 5.08
CA ARG A 614 19.37 29.34 4.50
C ARG A 614 19.50 28.01 3.77
N CYS A 615 20.61 27.74 3.08
CA CYS A 615 20.87 26.42 2.51
C CYS A 615 20.92 25.32 3.60
N LEU A 616 21.55 25.63 4.74
CA LEU A 616 21.60 24.72 5.91
C LEU A 616 20.22 24.54 6.57
N LEU A 617 19.43 25.62 6.68
CA LEU A 617 18.04 25.53 7.12
C LEU A 617 17.22 24.63 6.20
N SER A 618 17.40 24.79 4.89
CA SER A 618 16.75 23.97 3.87
C SER A 618 17.13 22.49 3.99
N GLU A 619 18.41 22.16 4.22
CA GLU A 619 18.85 20.79 4.49
C GLU A 619 18.14 20.18 5.69
N ALA A 620 18.17 20.88 6.85
CA ALA A 620 17.56 20.40 8.08
C ALA A 620 16.04 20.20 7.93
N THR A 621 15.35 21.19 7.35
CA THR A 621 13.91 21.13 7.13
C THR A 621 13.51 20.06 6.11
N HIS A 622 14.37 19.70 5.15
CA HIS A 622 14.11 18.56 4.27
C HIS A 622 14.14 17.22 4.97
N PHE A 623 15.11 16.99 5.86
CA PHE A 623 15.07 15.82 6.74
C PHE A 623 13.75 15.77 7.50
N LEU A 624 13.44 16.81 8.26
CA LEU A 624 12.26 16.85 9.11
C LEU A 624 10.94 16.69 8.32
N ALA A 625 10.83 17.35 7.17
CA ALA A 625 9.65 17.28 6.30
C ALA A 625 9.49 15.94 5.56
N ASP A 626 10.54 15.12 5.46
CA ASP A 626 10.49 13.82 4.76
C ASP A 626 10.20 12.65 5.73
N ALA A 627 10.36 12.86 7.04
CA ALA A 627 10.12 11.84 8.07
C ALA A 627 8.73 11.19 7.97
N GLY A 628 7.67 12.01 7.88
CA GLY A 628 6.30 11.53 7.75
C GLY A 628 6.12 10.62 6.53
N TYR A 629 6.71 11.00 5.40
CA TYR A 629 6.66 10.22 4.17
C TYR A 629 7.30 8.83 4.33
N ARG A 630 8.47 8.77 4.99
CA ARG A 630 9.18 7.50 5.23
C ARG A 630 8.39 6.56 6.12
N PHE A 631 7.74 7.09 7.15
CA PHE A 631 6.87 6.30 7.99
C PHE A 631 5.76 5.63 7.16
N PHE A 632 5.08 6.36 6.26
CA PHE A 632 3.99 5.78 5.47
C PHE A 632 4.43 4.83 4.36
N GLN A 633 5.62 5.02 3.79
CA GLN A 633 6.09 4.14 2.72
C GLN A 633 6.31 2.70 3.19
N GLY A 634 6.72 2.48 4.43
CA GLY A 634 7.10 1.15 4.91
C GLY A 634 6.71 0.78 6.33
N LEU A 635 6.10 1.71 7.09
CA LEU A 635 6.07 1.64 8.56
C LEU A 635 7.48 1.42 9.14
N ASP A 636 8.48 1.98 8.47
CA ASP A 636 9.89 1.81 8.79
C ASP A 636 10.28 2.82 9.86
N THR A 637 10.10 2.40 11.12
CA THR A 637 10.39 3.22 12.29
C THR A 637 11.87 3.59 12.36
N THR A 638 12.76 2.69 11.96
CA THR A 638 14.21 2.92 11.95
C THR A 638 14.59 4.02 10.97
N ARG A 639 14.20 3.92 9.69
CA ARG A 639 14.50 4.98 8.70
C ARG A 639 13.83 6.30 9.07
N THR A 640 12.62 6.26 9.60
CA THR A 640 11.90 7.47 10.03
C THR A 640 12.63 8.16 11.19
N ALA A 641 13.00 7.41 12.23
CA ALA A 641 13.81 7.92 13.33
C ALA A 641 15.14 8.48 12.82
N SER A 642 15.72 7.82 11.81
CA SER A 642 17.00 8.24 11.25
C SER A 642 16.95 9.62 10.61
N VAL A 643 15.89 9.83 9.82
CA VAL A 643 15.64 11.10 9.16
C VAL A 643 15.34 12.21 10.18
N ILE A 644 14.55 11.93 11.21
CA ILE A 644 14.23 12.88 12.29
C ILE A 644 15.51 13.32 13.01
N ALA A 645 16.29 12.36 13.49
CA ALA A 645 17.47 12.64 14.29
C ALA A 645 18.55 13.39 13.48
N ARG A 646 18.78 13.02 12.21
CA ARG A 646 19.69 13.77 11.36
C ARG A 646 19.22 15.20 11.12
N GLY A 647 17.92 15.40 10.88
CA GLY A 647 17.34 16.73 10.76
C GLY A 647 17.49 17.58 12.01
N ALA A 648 17.31 16.97 13.20
CA ALA A 648 17.50 17.65 14.48
C ALA A 648 18.96 18.08 14.70
N ILE A 649 19.93 17.21 14.38
CA ILE A 649 21.36 17.55 14.46
C ILE A 649 21.70 18.72 13.52
N CYS A 650 21.31 18.65 12.25
CA CYS A 650 21.57 19.72 11.29
C CYS A 650 20.95 21.06 11.73
N LEU A 651 19.76 21.02 12.34
CA LEU A 651 19.10 22.22 12.85
C LEU A 651 19.83 22.80 14.08
N GLN A 652 20.27 21.95 15.00
CA GLN A 652 21.05 22.35 16.17
C GLN A 652 22.38 23.00 15.76
N GLU A 653 23.08 22.43 14.78
CA GLU A 653 24.32 22.99 14.21
C GLU A 653 24.08 24.38 13.60
N LEU A 654 23.00 24.56 12.83
CA LEU A 654 22.61 25.86 12.30
C LEU A 654 22.33 26.88 13.41
N VAL A 655 21.62 26.49 14.46
CA VAL A 655 21.28 27.40 15.57
C VAL A 655 22.53 27.89 16.29
N LYS A 656 23.50 27.01 16.53
CA LYS A 656 24.81 27.41 17.09
C LYS A 656 25.50 28.45 16.21
N LEU A 657 25.51 28.23 14.89
CA LEU A 657 26.10 29.16 13.93
C LEU A 657 25.37 30.52 13.88
N LEU A 658 24.04 30.54 14.06
CA LEU A 658 23.26 31.79 14.16
C LEU A 658 23.57 32.56 15.46
N GLU A 659 23.82 31.84 16.56
CA GLU A 659 24.14 32.43 17.86
C GLU A 659 25.58 32.97 17.93
N GLU A 660 26.54 32.29 17.29
CA GLU A 660 27.94 32.74 17.17
C GLU A 660 28.04 34.09 16.44
N ASP A 661 27.40 34.21 15.26
CA ASP A 661 27.39 35.46 14.49
C ASP A 661 26.71 36.63 15.24
N SER A 662 25.73 36.33 16.09
CA SER A 662 25.05 37.34 16.90
C SER A 662 26.00 37.94 17.94
N ASN A 663 26.91 37.13 18.50
CA ASN A 663 27.87 37.56 19.51
C ASN A 663 29.06 38.35 18.92
N GLU A 664 29.42 38.13 17.65
CA GLU A 664 30.49 38.90 16.97
C GLU A 664 30.05 40.31 16.53
N SER A 665 28.74 40.58 16.53
CA SER A 665 28.16 41.85 16.08
C SER A 665 27.94 42.90 17.20
N ILE A 666 28.27 42.54 18.45
CA ILE A 666 28.25 43.40 19.65
C ILE A 666 29.67 43.89 19.94
#